data_AF-A0A2E7A072-F1
#
_entry.id   AF-A0A2E7A072-F1
#
_cell.length_a   1.000
_cell.length_b   1.000
_cell.length_c   1.000
_cell.angle_alpha   90.00
_cell.angle_beta   90.00
_cell.angle_gamma   90.00
#
_symmetry.space_group_name_H-M   'P 1'
#
loop_
_entity.id
_entity.type
_entity.pdbx_description
1 polymer ?
#
loop_
_entity_poly.entity_id
_entity_poly.type
_entity_poly.pdbx_seq_one_letter_code
_entity_poly.pdbx_strand_id
1 'polypeptide(L)'
;ERDGNVNASRFCAGCHDPVPFFSGAFNDPDYDMVHDETAHAGITCTVCHSITHVNSVRGNADYTIEEPIHYPFADSENDLLQWVNRQLVKAKPEFHKKTFLKPLHQTTEFCGTCHKVHLPEELNDYKWLRGQNHYDAFWLSGVSGHGISSFYYPPVAEVNCNDCHMPLMASDDFGAKIRGDDEFATVHDHMFPSANTAIPTMVDMPRPEEAIEKHREFLEGVMRLDLFGIKKDGTIDGELVAPLRPEVPVLEPGESYLLEAVIRTVKMGHLFTQGTADSNEVWMDVEVRSGDRVIGRSGGFIDEHNEVDPWSHFVNSFVIDREGNRIDRRNAQDIFTSLYNHQIPPGAADSIHYSFTVPDDTEEPITVTASLKYRKFDTQYMRFVEDDPDYVNDLPVTVLAEDSVTFPVAGGAAVEENPPSPVPAWERWNDYGIGLLRKGQRGELVGAEDAFKQVEAEGRSEGPINLARVYIKEGRVTEDAPSAIARAAAMDHPARQWHLLWFGGLIDKENGNLDDAIDKFRQVIEGGFEQAQGRGFDFAKDYTVLNELGRTLYQRARQERGEARLARREQLLREAQEVFESVLVLDPENTTAHYNLQQIHDELGEEEEARAHAALHRKYKVDDNARDKAVSTARSRYPAANQAAEDIVIYDLQRPGAPGLDDSGTQVPTDTP
;
A
#
# COMPACT_ATOMS: atom_id res chain seq x y z
N GLU A 1 -28.09 -10.04 13.33
CA GLU A 1 -28.88 -11.25 13.00
C GLU A 1 -28.38 -11.77 11.66
N ARG A 2 -28.45 -13.08 11.37
CA ARG A 2 -28.26 -13.56 9.99
C ARG A 2 -29.50 -13.12 9.20
N ASP A 3 -29.34 -12.58 7.98
CA ASP A 3 -30.45 -12.07 7.14
C ASP A 3 -31.44 -13.13 6.64
N GLY A 4 -31.40 -14.34 7.22
CA GLY A 4 -32.26 -15.47 6.89
C GLY A 4 -32.06 -16.03 5.47
N ASN A 5 -31.02 -15.59 4.75
CA ASN A 5 -30.67 -16.10 3.43
C ASN A 5 -29.15 -15.97 3.14
N VAL A 6 -28.65 -16.76 2.19
CA VAL A 6 -27.21 -16.81 1.81
C VAL A 6 -26.85 -15.85 0.66
N ASN A 7 -27.74 -14.94 0.25
CA ASN A 7 -27.51 -14.09 -0.93
C ASN A 7 -26.35 -13.12 -0.72
N ALA A 8 -26.19 -12.57 0.49
CA ALA A 8 -25.05 -11.73 0.82
C ALA A 8 -23.72 -12.51 0.68
N SER A 9 -23.68 -13.78 1.09
CA SER A 9 -22.49 -14.62 0.97
C SER A 9 -22.09 -14.89 -0.48
N ARG A 10 -23.02 -14.86 -1.43
CA ARG A 10 -22.72 -15.02 -2.87
C ARG A 10 -21.78 -13.95 -3.40
N PHE A 11 -21.89 -12.73 -2.86
CA PHE A 11 -21.00 -11.63 -3.20
C PHE A 11 -19.54 -11.98 -2.90
N CYS A 12 -19.29 -12.62 -1.76
CA CYS A 12 -17.96 -13.07 -1.35
C CYS A 12 -17.53 -14.34 -2.11
N ALA A 13 -18.48 -15.25 -2.35
CA ALA A 13 -18.21 -16.57 -2.92
C ALA A 13 -17.60 -16.53 -4.33
N GLY A 14 -17.86 -15.48 -5.11
CA GLY A 14 -17.22 -15.29 -6.42
C GLY A 14 -15.68 -15.22 -6.35
N CYS A 15 -15.12 -14.78 -5.22
CA CYS A 15 -13.67 -14.68 -5.00
C CYS A 15 -13.13 -15.70 -3.99
N HIS A 16 -13.96 -16.17 -3.05
CA HIS A 16 -13.51 -17.01 -1.93
C HIS A 16 -13.95 -18.47 -2.05
N ASP A 17 -15.16 -18.72 -2.58
CA ASP A 17 -15.77 -20.05 -2.65
C ASP A 17 -16.37 -20.35 -4.05
N PRO A 18 -15.59 -20.26 -5.15
CA PRO A 18 -16.19 -20.30 -6.48
C PRO A 18 -16.76 -21.67 -6.85
N VAL A 19 -16.19 -22.75 -6.30
CA VAL A 19 -16.66 -24.12 -6.57
C VAL A 19 -18.12 -24.31 -6.12
N PRO A 20 -18.48 -24.10 -4.84
CA PRO A 20 -19.88 -24.18 -4.41
C PRO A 20 -20.76 -23.08 -5.01
N PHE A 21 -20.20 -21.93 -5.37
CA PHE A 21 -20.96 -20.88 -6.03
C PHE A 21 -21.45 -21.29 -7.43
N PHE A 22 -20.53 -21.75 -8.28
CA PHE A 22 -20.86 -22.13 -9.66
C PHE A 22 -21.50 -23.52 -9.79
N SER A 23 -21.34 -24.41 -8.82
CA SER A 23 -22.11 -25.66 -8.75
C SER A 23 -23.58 -25.43 -8.41
N GLY A 24 -23.92 -24.25 -7.89
CA GLY A 24 -25.24 -23.88 -7.45
C GLY A 24 -25.56 -24.27 -6.02
N ALA A 25 -24.58 -24.73 -5.23
CA ALA A 25 -24.76 -25.10 -3.82
C ALA A 25 -25.26 -23.92 -2.97
N PHE A 26 -24.80 -22.70 -3.24
CA PHE A 26 -25.32 -21.47 -2.63
C PHE A 26 -26.80 -21.13 -2.99
N ASN A 27 -27.48 -21.94 -3.82
CA ASN A 27 -28.94 -21.84 -4.00
C ASN A 27 -29.73 -22.63 -2.95
N ASP A 28 -29.06 -23.53 -2.22
CA ASP A 28 -29.66 -24.25 -1.12
C ASP A 28 -29.63 -23.35 0.14
N PRO A 29 -30.78 -22.93 0.69
CA PRO A 29 -30.80 -22.16 1.93
C PRO A 29 -30.27 -22.95 3.14
N ASP A 30 -30.24 -24.27 3.05
CA ASP A 30 -29.73 -25.18 4.09
C ASP A 30 -28.29 -25.63 3.80
N TYR A 31 -27.58 -24.97 2.86
CA TYR A 31 -26.20 -25.32 2.50
C TYR A 31 -25.26 -25.28 3.72
N ASP A 32 -24.64 -26.43 4.00
CA ASP A 32 -23.69 -26.59 5.10
C ASP A 32 -22.27 -26.22 4.65
N MET A 33 -21.96 -24.93 4.71
CA MET A 33 -20.63 -24.40 4.38
C MET A 33 -19.50 -24.95 5.27
N VAL A 34 -19.81 -25.54 6.42
CA VAL A 34 -18.80 -26.01 7.37
C VAL A 34 -18.33 -27.42 7.01
N HIS A 35 -19.24 -28.31 6.62
CA HIS A 35 -18.92 -29.72 6.41
C HIS A 35 -18.93 -30.15 4.94
N ASP A 36 -19.42 -29.32 4.02
CA ASP A 36 -19.42 -29.65 2.60
C ASP A 36 -17.99 -29.59 2.00
N GLU A 37 -17.57 -30.67 1.34
CA GLU A 37 -16.21 -30.78 0.77
C GLU A 37 -15.91 -29.67 -0.24
N THR A 38 -16.92 -29.16 -0.95
CA THR A 38 -16.72 -28.09 -1.95
C THR A 38 -16.43 -26.74 -1.32
N ALA A 39 -16.90 -26.48 -0.08
CA ALA A 39 -16.58 -25.26 0.65
C ALA A 39 -15.08 -25.18 1.02
N HIS A 40 -14.40 -26.32 1.14
CA HIS A 40 -12.97 -26.40 1.45
C HIS A 40 -12.08 -26.44 0.20
N ALA A 41 -12.66 -26.38 -1.00
CA ALA A 41 -11.91 -26.45 -2.25
C ALA A 41 -11.10 -25.18 -2.56
N GLY A 42 -11.56 -24.03 -2.06
CA GLY A 42 -10.95 -22.71 -2.29
C GLY A 42 -10.78 -22.39 -3.79
N ILE A 43 -9.63 -21.79 -4.13
CA ILE A 43 -9.29 -21.41 -5.51
C ILE A 43 -8.45 -22.51 -6.17
N THR A 44 -9.14 -23.38 -6.91
CA THR A 44 -8.52 -24.52 -7.59
C THR A 44 -7.96 -24.16 -8.97
N CYS A 45 -7.23 -25.09 -9.58
CA CYS A 45 -6.73 -24.95 -10.96
C CYS A 45 -7.85 -24.61 -11.95
N THR A 46 -9.01 -25.26 -11.83
CA THR A 46 -10.14 -25.04 -12.74
C THR A 46 -10.84 -23.71 -12.48
N VAL A 47 -10.82 -23.18 -11.25
CA VAL A 47 -11.33 -21.83 -10.99
C VAL A 47 -10.54 -20.81 -11.83
N CYS A 48 -9.22 -20.79 -11.73
CA CYS A 48 -8.40 -19.82 -12.46
C CYS A 48 -8.32 -20.10 -13.96
N HIS A 49 -8.11 -21.35 -14.37
CA HIS A 49 -7.84 -21.69 -15.76
C HIS A 49 -9.10 -21.86 -16.63
N SER A 50 -10.29 -21.94 -16.02
CA SER A 50 -11.57 -22.00 -16.76
C SER A 50 -12.21 -20.63 -16.98
N ILE A 51 -11.70 -19.57 -16.34
CA ILE A 51 -12.07 -18.19 -16.68
C ILE A 51 -11.79 -17.94 -18.16
N THR A 52 -12.81 -17.51 -18.92
CA THR A 52 -12.72 -17.24 -20.36
C THR A 52 -12.58 -15.76 -20.67
N HIS A 53 -13.12 -14.89 -19.82
CA HIS A 53 -13.11 -13.44 -20.01
C HIS A 53 -12.98 -12.72 -18.66
N VAL A 54 -12.23 -11.63 -18.64
CA VAL A 54 -12.33 -10.59 -17.61
C VAL A 54 -13.32 -9.56 -18.15
N ASN A 55 -14.42 -9.33 -17.44
CA ASN A 55 -15.52 -8.51 -17.96
C ASN A 55 -15.26 -7.01 -17.73
N SER A 56 -14.58 -6.65 -16.64
CA SER A 56 -14.15 -5.27 -16.36
C SER A 56 -13.03 -5.17 -15.31
N VAL A 57 -12.53 -3.95 -15.11
CA VAL A 57 -11.55 -3.58 -14.07
C VAL A 57 -12.20 -3.12 -12.74
N ARG A 58 -13.49 -3.41 -12.54
CA ARG A 58 -14.21 -3.05 -11.30
C ARG A 58 -13.92 -3.98 -10.12
N GLY A 59 -13.44 -5.20 -10.41
CA GLY A 59 -13.18 -6.22 -9.40
C GLY A 59 -14.42 -7.01 -8.99
N ASN A 60 -14.46 -7.54 -7.76
CA ASN A 60 -15.57 -8.36 -7.21
C ASN A 60 -16.02 -9.53 -8.10
N ALA A 61 -15.07 -10.35 -8.52
CA ALA A 61 -15.29 -11.52 -9.38
C ALA A 61 -15.96 -11.20 -10.73
N ASP A 62 -15.73 -10.01 -11.29
CA ASP A 62 -16.28 -9.63 -12.59
C ASP A 62 -15.56 -10.31 -13.77
N TYR A 63 -15.71 -11.63 -13.84
CA TYR A 63 -15.20 -12.51 -14.88
C TYR A 63 -16.29 -13.46 -15.38
N THR A 64 -16.05 -14.07 -16.54
CA THR A 64 -16.86 -15.17 -17.06
C THR A 64 -16.07 -16.47 -16.91
N ILE A 65 -16.68 -17.48 -16.28
CA ILE A 65 -16.16 -18.84 -16.18
C ILE A 65 -17.08 -19.79 -16.97
N GLU A 66 -16.47 -20.71 -17.72
CA GLU A 66 -17.19 -21.70 -18.53
C GLU A 66 -16.71 -23.11 -18.22
N GLU A 67 -17.58 -24.10 -18.37
CA GLU A 67 -17.20 -25.51 -18.27
C GLU A 67 -16.16 -25.85 -19.35
N PRO A 68 -14.96 -26.35 -18.97
CA PRO A 68 -13.93 -26.72 -19.94
C PRO A 68 -14.39 -27.81 -20.91
N ILE A 69 -14.07 -27.64 -22.20
CA ILE A 69 -14.29 -28.73 -23.16
C ILE A 69 -13.21 -29.80 -22.96
N HIS A 70 -13.64 -31.04 -22.68
CA HIS A 70 -12.76 -32.16 -22.41
C HIS A 70 -12.38 -32.98 -23.67
N TYR A 71 -11.23 -33.66 -23.62
CA TYR A 71 -10.92 -34.70 -24.60
C TYR A 71 -11.90 -35.88 -24.45
N PRO A 72 -12.14 -36.66 -25.52
CA PRO A 72 -12.94 -37.87 -25.43
C PRO A 72 -12.52 -38.77 -24.26
N PHE A 73 -13.50 -39.34 -23.57
CA PHE A 73 -13.32 -40.29 -22.46
C PHE A 73 -12.73 -39.70 -21.17
N ALA A 74 -12.74 -38.38 -20.98
CA ALA A 74 -12.23 -37.74 -19.76
C ALA A 74 -12.94 -38.25 -18.48
N ASP A 75 -14.25 -38.48 -18.57
CA ASP A 75 -15.07 -38.96 -17.44
C ASP A 75 -15.39 -40.46 -17.53
N SER A 76 -14.65 -41.21 -18.37
CA SER A 76 -14.90 -42.65 -18.50
C SER A 76 -14.40 -43.40 -17.28
N GLU A 77 -15.20 -44.31 -16.73
CA GLU A 77 -14.76 -45.25 -15.68
C GLU A 77 -13.97 -46.45 -16.26
N ASN A 78 -13.82 -46.55 -17.58
CA ASN A 78 -13.12 -47.66 -18.22
C ASN A 78 -11.61 -47.33 -18.34
N ASP A 79 -10.76 -48.14 -17.71
CA ASP A 79 -9.30 -47.96 -17.70
C ASP A 79 -8.67 -47.83 -19.09
N LEU A 80 -9.15 -48.58 -20.08
CA LEU A 80 -8.63 -48.50 -21.46
C LEU A 80 -9.01 -47.16 -22.10
N LEU A 81 -10.24 -46.69 -21.90
CA LEU A 81 -10.69 -45.41 -22.43
C LEU A 81 -10.02 -44.22 -21.73
N GLN A 82 -9.78 -44.32 -20.42
CA GLN A 82 -8.95 -43.37 -19.67
C GLN A 82 -7.50 -43.36 -20.18
N TRP A 83 -6.93 -44.53 -20.45
CA TRP A 83 -5.60 -44.62 -21.06
C TRP A 83 -5.58 -43.93 -22.44
N VAL A 84 -6.62 -44.13 -23.26
CA VAL A 84 -6.78 -43.44 -24.55
C VAL A 84 -6.87 -41.93 -24.36
N ASN A 85 -7.68 -41.45 -23.41
CA ASN A 85 -7.77 -40.02 -23.08
C ASN A 85 -6.38 -39.44 -22.78
N ARG A 86 -5.61 -40.09 -21.89
CA ARG A 86 -4.25 -39.67 -21.54
C ARG A 86 -3.31 -39.61 -22.76
N GLN A 87 -3.46 -40.53 -23.72
CA GLN A 87 -2.68 -40.48 -24.96
C GLN A 87 -3.12 -39.32 -25.86
N LEU A 88 -4.42 -39.03 -25.95
CA LEU A 88 -4.94 -37.91 -26.73
C LEU A 88 -4.44 -36.56 -26.20
N VAL A 89 -4.42 -36.38 -24.88
CA VAL A 89 -3.86 -35.19 -24.23
C VAL A 89 -2.39 -35.02 -24.61
N LYS A 90 -1.57 -36.08 -24.49
CA LYS A 90 -0.14 -36.05 -24.80
C LYS A 90 0.17 -35.90 -26.30
N ALA A 91 -0.64 -36.50 -27.17
CA ALA A 91 -0.44 -36.46 -28.61
C ALA A 91 -0.90 -35.15 -29.25
N LYS A 92 -1.89 -34.47 -28.66
CA LYS A 92 -2.42 -33.20 -29.16
C LYS A 92 -2.58 -32.16 -28.04
N PRO A 93 -1.49 -31.74 -27.37
CA PRO A 93 -1.54 -30.87 -26.19
C PRO A 93 -2.06 -29.46 -26.49
N GLU A 94 -2.09 -29.04 -27.75
CA GLU A 94 -2.63 -27.73 -28.15
C GLU A 94 -4.10 -27.53 -27.76
N PHE A 95 -4.91 -28.59 -27.72
CA PHE A 95 -6.29 -28.46 -27.25
C PHE A 95 -6.33 -28.18 -25.74
N HIS A 96 -5.56 -28.91 -24.93
CA HIS A 96 -5.41 -28.63 -23.50
C HIS A 96 -4.91 -27.19 -23.24
N LYS A 97 -3.88 -26.75 -23.96
CA LYS A 97 -3.34 -25.39 -23.89
C LYS A 97 -4.42 -24.36 -24.21
N LYS A 98 -5.19 -24.52 -25.29
CA LYS A 98 -6.24 -23.58 -25.66
C LYS A 98 -7.37 -23.53 -24.62
N THR A 99 -7.69 -24.65 -23.99
CA THR A 99 -8.74 -24.72 -22.96
C THR A 99 -8.31 -23.99 -21.68
N PHE A 100 -7.08 -24.19 -21.22
CA PHE A 100 -6.63 -23.76 -19.88
C PHE A 100 -5.65 -22.59 -19.85
N LEU A 101 -5.00 -22.23 -20.97
CA LEU A 101 -4.01 -21.14 -21.04
C LEU A 101 -4.48 -20.07 -22.03
N LYS A 102 -4.91 -18.93 -21.49
CA LYS A 102 -5.47 -17.80 -22.25
C LYS A 102 -4.59 -16.56 -22.03
N PRO A 103 -4.56 -15.61 -22.98
CA PRO A 103 -3.78 -14.38 -22.82
C PRO A 103 -4.12 -13.58 -21.55
N LEU A 104 -5.38 -13.65 -21.09
CA LEU A 104 -5.82 -12.98 -19.86
C LEU A 104 -5.00 -13.36 -18.62
N HIS A 105 -4.46 -14.59 -18.57
CA HIS A 105 -3.65 -15.05 -17.42
C HIS A 105 -2.36 -14.26 -17.25
N GLN A 106 -1.94 -13.49 -18.25
CA GLN A 106 -0.72 -12.68 -18.23
C GLN A 106 -0.98 -11.19 -17.92
N THR A 107 -2.21 -10.82 -17.56
CA THR A 107 -2.58 -9.42 -17.33
C THR A 107 -2.92 -9.16 -15.86
N THR A 108 -2.68 -7.92 -15.42
CA THR A 108 -3.00 -7.48 -14.05
C THR A 108 -4.51 -7.52 -13.77
N GLU A 109 -5.33 -7.28 -14.80
CA GLU A 109 -6.79 -7.29 -14.70
C GLU A 109 -7.32 -8.65 -14.25
N PHE A 110 -6.65 -9.75 -14.62
CA PHE A 110 -7.03 -11.09 -14.19
C PHE A 110 -7.01 -11.21 -12.66
N CYS A 111 -5.89 -10.84 -12.03
CA CYS A 111 -5.78 -10.79 -10.57
C CYS A 111 -6.70 -9.72 -9.98
N GLY A 112 -6.88 -8.60 -10.69
CA GLY A 112 -7.76 -7.49 -10.31
C GLY A 112 -9.22 -7.90 -10.10
N THR A 113 -9.69 -8.96 -10.77
CA THR A 113 -11.05 -9.48 -10.54
C THR A 113 -11.32 -9.85 -9.08
N CYS A 114 -10.32 -10.34 -8.35
CA CYS A 114 -10.45 -10.68 -6.92
C CYS A 114 -9.71 -9.68 -6.00
N HIS A 115 -8.68 -8.98 -6.51
CA HIS A 115 -7.84 -8.08 -5.71
C HIS A 115 -8.21 -6.59 -5.79
N LYS A 116 -9.33 -6.27 -6.46
CA LYS A 116 -10.06 -5.00 -6.36
C LYS A 116 -11.46 -5.29 -5.85
N VAL A 117 -11.85 -4.61 -4.77
CA VAL A 117 -13.07 -4.88 -4.03
C VAL A 117 -13.77 -3.57 -3.71
N HIS A 118 -15.08 -3.55 -3.86
CA HIS A 118 -15.98 -2.56 -3.31
C HIS A 118 -17.04 -3.25 -2.44
N LEU A 119 -17.82 -2.48 -1.70
CA LEU A 119 -18.94 -2.94 -0.90
C LEU A 119 -20.19 -2.26 -1.47
N PRO A 120 -21.10 -3.02 -2.11
CA PRO A 120 -22.31 -2.46 -2.69
C PRO A 120 -23.34 -2.13 -1.60
N GLU A 121 -24.32 -1.29 -1.93
CA GLU A 121 -25.40 -0.89 -1.01
C GLU A 121 -26.19 -2.11 -0.55
N GLU A 122 -26.37 -3.11 -1.42
CA GLU A 122 -27.05 -4.37 -1.14
C GLU A 122 -26.34 -5.25 -0.10
N LEU A 123 -25.07 -4.96 0.20
CA LEU A 123 -24.30 -5.67 1.23
C LEU A 123 -24.21 -4.88 2.53
N ASN A 124 -24.11 -3.55 2.47
CA ASN A 124 -23.84 -2.69 3.64
C ASN A 124 -25.03 -1.80 4.06
N ASP A 125 -26.16 -1.90 3.37
CA ASP A 125 -27.39 -1.12 3.61
C ASP A 125 -27.16 0.40 3.69
N TYR A 126 -26.21 0.91 2.90
CA TYR A 126 -25.84 2.33 2.94
C TYR A 126 -25.50 2.95 1.59
N LYS A 127 -24.40 2.54 0.96
CA LYS A 127 -23.96 3.03 -0.36
C LYS A 127 -22.80 2.22 -0.90
N TRP A 128 -22.42 2.45 -2.15
CA TRP A 128 -21.15 1.97 -2.67
C TRP A 128 -19.97 2.55 -1.86
N LEU A 129 -19.13 1.67 -1.31
CA LEU A 129 -17.91 2.02 -0.61
C LEU A 129 -16.73 1.27 -1.21
N ARG A 130 -15.56 1.90 -1.27
CA ARG A 130 -14.35 1.21 -1.71
C ARG A 130 -13.85 0.30 -0.59
N GLY A 131 -13.62 -0.98 -0.92
CA GLY A 131 -12.95 -1.94 -0.06
C GLY A 131 -11.45 -2.03 -0.39
N GLN A 132 -10.89 -3.23 -0.31
CA GLN A 132 -9.49 -3.48 -0.63
C GLN A 132 -9.21 -3.23 -2.13
N ASN A 133 -8.09 -2.58 -2.45
CA ASN A 133 -7.79 -2.21 -3.84
C ASN A 133 -6.29 -2.29 -4.16
N HIS A 134 -5.82 -3.49 -4.49
CA HIS A 134 -4.42 -3.72 -4.87
C HIS A 134 -4.17 -3.33 -6.30
N TYR A 135 -5.14 -3.61 -7.17
CA TYR A 135 -5.03 -3.35 -8.60
C TYR A 135 -4.70 -1.89 -8.87
N ASP A 136 -5.47 -0.94 -8.33
CA ASP A 136 -5.23 0.49 -8.60
C ASP A 136 -3.94 0.99 -7.92
N ALA A 137 -3.62 0.48 -6.72
CA ALA A 137 -2.39 0.83 -6.01
C ALA A 137 -1.14 0.37 -6.77
N PHE A 138 -1.19 -0.82 -7.37
CA PHE A 138 -0.16 -1.32 -8.27
C PHE A 138 -0.13 -0.53 -9.57
N TRP A 139 -1.30 -0.34 -10.19
CA TRP A 139 -1.44 0.37 -11.46
C TRP A 139 -0.82 1.75 -11.40
N LEU A 140 -1.07 2.54 -10.36
CA LEU A 140 -0.51 3.88 -10.18
C LEU A 140 0.91 3.92 -9.58
N SER A 141 1.56 2.78 -9.42
CA SER A 141 2.93 2.72 -8.90
C SER A 141 3.97 2.99 -9.99
N GLY A 142 5.17 3.40 -9.59
CA GLY A 142 6.31 3.47 -10.49
C GLY A 142 6.83 2.08 -10.87
N VAL A 143 6.45 1.06 -10.12
CA VAL A 143 6.81 -0.35 -10.37
C VAL A 143 6.05 -0.89 -11.57
N SER A 144 4.75 -0.58 -11.71
CA SER A 144 3.94 -0.98 -12.88
C SER A 144 4.41 -0.38 -14.20
N GLY A 145 5.20 0.70 -14.12
CA GLY A 145 5.59 1.50 -15.28
C GLY A 145 4.62 2.62 -15.62
N HIS A 146 3.48 2.73 -14.93
CA HIS A 146 2.47 3.75 -15.26
C HIS A 146 2.51 4.96 -14.33
N GLY A 147 2.86 4.81 -13.05
CA GLY A 147 2.73 5.87 -12.04
C GLY A 147 3.72 7.04 -12.18
N ILE A 148 3.23 8.25 -12.43
CA ILE A 148 4.05 9.45 -12.65
C ILE A 148 4.68 10.02 -11.38
N SER A 149 4.06 9.79 -10.21
CA SER A 149 4.38 10.49 -8.97
C SER A 149 5.26 9.70 -8.02
N SER A 150 5.83 8.57 -8.44
CA SER A 150 6.65 7.73 -7.56
C SER A 150 7.97 8.39 -7.19
N PHE A 151 8.49 8.11 -6.00
CA PHE A 151 9.77 8.63 -5.53
C PHE A 151 10.95 7.87 -6.16
N TYR A 152 10.78 6.55 -6.32
CA TYR A 152 11.74 5.66 -6.97
C TYR A 152 11.06 4.90 -8.10
N TYR A 153 11.87 4.48 -9.08
CA TYR A 153 11.45 3.70 -10.23
C TYR A 153 12.41 2.53 -10.41
N PRO A 154 11.92 1.32 -10.70
CA PRO A 154 12.80 0.20 -11.00
C PRO A 154 13.55 0.43 -12.32
N PRO A 155 14.67 -0.28 -12.54
CA PRO A 155 15.35 -0.27 -13.83
C PRO A 155 14.45 -0.70 -14.99
N VAL A 156 13.53 -1.63 -14.75
CA VAL A 156 12.51 -2.07 -15.71
C VAL A 156 11.18 -2.19 -14.97
N ALA A 157 10.09 -1.77 -15.60
CA ALA A 157 8.75 -1.92 -15.04
C ALA A 157 8.33 -3.38 -14.95
N GLU A 158 7.65 -3.74 -13.86
CA GLU A 158 6.96 -5.02 -13.69
C GLU A 158 5.54 -4.84 -14.20
N VAL A 159 5.16 -5.49 -15.29
CA VAL A 159 3.91 -5.16 -16.00
C VAL A 159 2.71 -6.00 -15.56
N ASN A 160 2.93 -7.02 -14.71
CA ASN A 160 1.87 -7.87 -14.18
C ASN A 160 2.19 -8.41 -12.78
N CYS A 161 1.17 -8.91 -12.07
CA CYS A 161 1.31 -9.43 -10.71
C CYS A 161 2.08 -10.76 -10.62
N ASN A 162 2.08 -11.56 -11.69
CA ASN A 162 2.64 -12.91 -11.70
C ASN A 162 4.17 -12.89 -11.67
N ASP A 163 4.80 -11.83 -12.19
CA ASP A 163 6.26 -11.71 -12.20
C ASP A 163 6.83 -11.74 -10.76
N CYS A 164 6.08 -11.20 -9.78
CA CYS A 164 6.41 -11.30 -8.35
C CYS A 164 5.72 -12.47 -7.64
N HIS A 165 4.43 -12.69 -7.86
CA HIS A 165 3.63 -13.64 -7.06
C HIS A 165 3.58 -15.06 -7.62
N MET A 166 4.08 -15.29 -8.84
CA MET A 166 4.22 -16.61 -9.44
C MET A 166 5.64 -16.79 -10.00
N PRO A 167 6.68 -16.68 -9.16
CA PRO A 167 8.07 -16.68 -9.60
C PRO A 167 8.41 -17.98 -10.33
N LEU A 168 9.39 -17.94 -11.21
CA LEU A 168 9.85 -19.13 -11.91
C LEU A 168 10.54 -20.10 -10.94
N MET A 169 10.17 -21.38 -11.02
CA MET A 169 10.79 -22.47 -10.27
C MET A 169 11.30 -23.55 -11.21
N ALA A 170 12.48 -24.10 -10.91
CA ALA A 170 13.03 -25.25 -11.62
C ALA A 170 12.06 -26.43 -11.58
N SER A 171 11.85 -27.09 -12.71
CA SER A 171 10.93 -28.23 -12.79
C SER A 171 11.24 -29.15 -13.96
N ASP A 172 11.12 -30.45 -13.70
CA ASP A 172 11.15 -31.51 -14.71
C ASP A 172 9.74 -31.89 -15.21
N ASP A 173 8.72 -31.08 -14.89
CA ASP A 173 7.36 -31.29 -15.38
C ASP A 173 7.33 -31.24 -16.92
N PHE A 174 6.44 -32.02 -17.53
CA PHE A 174 6.24 -32.04 -18.97
C PHE A 174 5.91 -30.65 -19.56
N GLY A 175 5.27 -29.77 -18.78
CA GLY A 175 4.96 -28.39 -19.15
C GLY A 175 6.10 -27.40 -18.93
N ALA A 176 7.22 -27.82 -18.34
CA ALA A 176 8.35 -26.94 -18.05
C ALA A 176 9.05 -26.47 -19.33
N LYS A 177 9.58 -25.26 -19.31
CA LYS A 177 10.23 -24.62 -20.47
C LYS A 177 11.48 -23.89 -20.04
N ILE A 178 12.50 -23.92 -20.89
CA ILE A 178 13.62 -22.99 -20.79
C ILE A 178 13.11 -21.62 -21.19
N ARG A 179 13.23 -20.62 -20.31
CA ARG A 179 12.83 -19.23 -20.54
C ARG A 179 14.08 -18.35 -20.50
N GLY A 180 14.21 -17.43 -21.45
CA GLY A 180 15.37 -16.53 -21.50
C GLY A 180 16.70 -17.28 -21.49
N ASP A 181 17.56 -16.91 -20.54
CA ASP A 181 18.89 -17.49 -20.33
C ASP A 181 18.91 -18.56 -19.21
N ASP A 182 17.74 -19.07 -18.79
CA ASP A 182 17.65 -20.09 -17.74
C ASP A 182 18.46 -21.35 -18.13
N GLU A 183 19.27 -21.86 -17.19
CA GLU A 183 20.05 -23.09 -17.41
C GLU A 183 19.18 -24.36 -17.38
N PHE A 184 17.98 -24.27 -16.79
CA PHE A 184 17.06 -25.38 -16.58
C PHE A 184 15.64 -25.02 -17.00
N ALA A 185 14.83 -26.05 -17.25
CA ALA A 185 13.41 -25.84 -17.54
C ALA A 185 12.69 -25.36 -16.27
N THR A 186 11.82 -24.36 -16.42
CA THR A 186 11.07 -23.74 -15.33
C THR A 186 9.56 -23.88 -15.52
N VAL A 187 8.81 -23.74 -14.42
CA VAL A 187 7.36 -23.47 -14.39
C VAL A 187 7.11 -22.26 -13.49
N HIS A 188 5.90 -21.69 -13.52
CA HIS A 188 5.51 -20.69 -12.54
C HIS A 188 5.13 -21.38 -11.22
N ASP A 189 5.66 -20.89 -10.10
CA ASP A 189 5.28 -21.39 -8.77
C ASP A 189 3.83 -20.96 -8.46
N HIS A 190 2.96 -21.95 -8.27
CA HIS A 190 1.55 -21.74 -7.93
C HIS A 190 1.30 -21.81 -6.41
N MET A 191 2.36 -21.77 -5.59
CA MET A 191 2.21 -21.60 -4.15
C MET A 191 1.78 -20.16 -3.78
N PHE A 192 2.07 -19.18 -4.65
CA PHE A 192 1.81 -17.75 -4.39
C PHE A 192 2.46 -17.26 -3.09
N PRO A 193 3.81 -17.33 -2.95
CA PRO A 193 4.46 -16.87 -1.75
C PRO A 193 4.15 -15.38 -1.49
N SER A 194 3.77 -15.08 -0.25
CA SER A 194 3.37 -13.76 0.23
C SER A 194 3.58 -13.69 1.76
N ALA A 195 2.81 -12.89 2.48
CA ALA A 195 3.00 -12.65 3.91
C ALA A 195 2.28 -13.63 4.85
N ASN A 196 1.51 -14.61 4.36
CA ASN A 196 0.61 -15.40 5.21
C ASN A 196 1.32 -16.56 5.94
N THR A 197 1.95 -16.26 7.08
CA THR A 197 2.62 -17.25 7.93
C THR A 197 1.69 -17.94 8.94
N ALA A 198 0.42 -17.52 9.07
CA ALA A 198 -0.51 -18.09 10.05
C ALA A 198 -1.30 -19.28 9.51
N ILE A 199 -1.87 -19.18 8.30
CA ILE A 199 -2.75 -20.23 7.76
C ILE A 199 -2.09 -21.61 7.75
N PRO A 200 -0.80 -21.79 7.36
CA PRO A 200 -0.15 -23.10 7.44
C PRO A 200 -0.17 -23.74 8.83
N THR A 201 -0.24 -22.94 9.90
CA THR A 201 -0.32 -23.43 11.29
C THR A 201 -1.75 -23.69 11.78
N MET A 202 -2.75 -23.07 11.13
CA MET A 202 -4.15 -23.10 11.57
C MET A 202 -4.97 -24.19 10.88
N VAL A 203 -4.54 -24.65 9.72
CA VAL A 203 -5.21 -25.72 8.96
C VAL A 203 -4.31 -26.94 8.88
N ASP A 204 -4.89 -28.11 8.57
CA ASP A 204 -4.14 -29.36 8.36
C ASP A 204 -3.39 -29.33 7.01
N MET A 205 -2.43 -28.41 6.90
CA MET A 205 -1.60 -28.22 5.72
C MET A 205 -0.43 -29.21 5.74
N PRO A 206 -0.18 -29.96 4.65
CA PRO A 206 1.03 -30.75 4.54
C PRO A 206 2.28 -29.86 4.50
N ARG A 207 3.27 -30.15 5.35
CA ARG A 207 4.59 -29.46 5.40
C ARG A 207 4.46 -27.95 5.69
N PRO A 208 3.78 -27.56 6.78
CA PRO A 208 3.50 -26.16 7.06
C PRO A 208 4.78 -25.34 7.30
N GLU A 209 5.84 -25.95 7.85
CA GLU A 209 7.12 -25.28 8.09
C GLU A 209 7.78 -24.83 6.77
N GLU A 210 7.69 -25.63 5.71
CA GLU A 210 8.23 -25.27 4.41
C GLU A 210 7.43 -24.15 3.73
N ALA A 211 6.11 -24.15 3.93
CA ALA A 211 5.26 -23.08 3.43
C ALA A 211 5.58 -21.75 4.12
N ILE A 212 5.76 -21.79 5.45
CA ILE A 212 6.16 -20.62 6.25
C ILE A 212 7.54 -20.12 5.82
N GLU A 213 8.50 -21.02 5.58
CA GLU A 213 9.84 -20.63 5.16
C GLU A 213 9.85 -19.95 3.80
N LYS A 214 9.14 -20.50 2.80
CA LYS A 214 8.98 -19.84 1.50
C LYS A 214 8.32 -18.45 1.61
N HIS A 215 7.37 -18.28 2.53
CA HIS A 215 6.81 -16.95 2.82
C HIS A 215 7.84 -16.01 3.44
N ARG A 216 8.69 -16.50 4.36
CA ARG A 216 9.79 -15.72 4.94
C ARG A 216 10.83 -15.33 3.89
N GLU A 217 11.28 -16.26 3.06
CA GLU A 217 12.20 -16.01 1.93
C GLU A 217 11.65 -14.91 1.00
N PHE A 218 10.34 -14.94 0.70
CA PHE A 218 9.69 -13.89 -0.10
C PHE A 218 9.67 -12.53 0.60
N LEU A 219 9.53 -12.51 1.93
CA LEU A 219 9.51 -11.29 2.75
C LEU A 219 10.93 -10.72 2.99
N GLU A 220 12.00 -11.45 2.71
CA GLU A 220 13.36 -10.96 2.94
C GLU A 220 13.64 -9.67 2.15
N GLY A 221 14.02 -8.61 2.85
CA GLY A 221 14.36 -7.32 2.26
C GLY A 221 13.20 -6.61 1.56
N VAL A 222 11.93 -6.97 1.85
CA VAL A 222 10.78 -6.20 1.37
C VAL A 222 10.65 -4.86 2.12
N MET A 223 11.06 -4.84 3.39
CA MET A 223 11.16 -3.64 4.19
C MET A 223 12.61 -3.33 4.53
N ARG A 224 12.91 -2.05 4.72
CA ARG A 224 14.12 -1.56 5.37
C ARG A 224 13.73 -0.73 6.58
N LEU A 225 14.54 -0.82 7.63
CA LEU A 225 14.48 0.03 8.81
C LEU A 225 15.85 0.70 8.97
N ASP A 226 15.83 1.99 9.28
CA ASP A 226 17.03 2.78 9.54
C ASP A 226 16.80 3.67 10.77
N LEU A 227 17.66 3.50 11.78
CA LEU A 227 17.82 4.47 12.87
C LEU A 227 18.59 5.66 12.29
N PHE A 228 17.83 6.61 11.75
CA PHE A 228 18.32 7.65 10.87
C PHE A 228 19.02 8.77 11.62
N GLY A 229 18.41 9.26 12.70
CA GLY A 229 18.81 10.50 13.37
C GLY A 229 18.43 10.52 14.83
N ILE A 230 18.95 11.50 15.57
CA ILE A 230 18.48 11.84 16.91
C ILE A 230 18.41 13.35 17.06
N LYS A 231 17.33 13.86 17.64
CA LYS A 231 17.18 15.28 18.00
C LYS A 231 17.40 15.48 19.49
N LYS A 232 18.04 16.58 19.84
CA LYS A 232 18.19 17.02 21.25
C LYS A 232 16.86 17.54 21.81
N ASP A 233 16.79 17.69 23.13
CA ASP A 233 15.65 18.20 23.90
C ASP A 233 14.36 17.35 23.83
N GLY A 234 14.36 16.21 23.13
CA GLY A 234 13.20 15.32 23.02
C GLY A 234 12.03 15.89 22.23
N THR A 235 12.23 16.93 21.42
CA THR A 235 11.16 17.60 20.66
C THR A 235 11.41 17.58 19.15
N ILE A 236 10.33 17.76 18.38
CA ILE A 236 10.38 17.77 16.90
C ILE A 236 11.24 18.90 16.34
N ASP A 237 11.36 20.02 17.06
CA ASP A 237 12.13 21.21 16.69
C ASP A 237 13.57 21.17 17.21
N GLY A 238 13.95 20.10 17.91
CA GLY A 238 15.28 19.91 18.47
C GLY A 238 16.37 19.82 17.38
N GLU A 239 17.60 20.13 17.77
CA GLU A 239 18.77 20.04 16.87
C GLU A 239 18.96 18.59 16.40
N LEU A 240 18.80 18.35 15.09
CA LEU A 240 18.96 17.04 14.47
C LEU A 240 20.44 16.70 14.25
N VAL A 241 20.88 15.58 14.82
CA VAL A 241 22.15 14.92 14.50
C VAL A 241 21.84 13.73 13.60
N ALA A 242 22.14 13.87 12.30
CA ALA A 242 21.89 12.85 11.29
C ALA A 242 22.83 13.03 10.07
N PRO A 243 23.04 11.97 9.28
CA PRO A 243 22.62 10.61 9.54
C PRO A 243 23.48 9.97 10.64
N LEU A 244 22.90 9.10 11.47
CA LEU A 244 23.65 8.31 12.45
C LEU A 244 24.53 7.29 11.73
N ARG A 245 25.74 7.08 12.24
CA ARG A 245 26.78 6.14 11.75
C ARG A 245 27.57 6.67 10.53
N PRO A 246 28.91 6.52 10.55
CA PRO A 246 29.68 5.80 11.58
C PRO A 246 29.79 6.56 12.91
N GLU A 247 29.66 7.88 12.87
CA GLU A 247 29.68 8.74 14.05
C GLU A 247 28.29 8.85 14.69
N VAL A 248 28.25 8.93 16.02
CA VAL A 248 27.04 9.12 16.83
C VAL A 248 27.34 10.16 17.92
N PRO A 249 26.35 10.95 18.36
CA PRO A 249 26.55 11.90 19.44
C PRO A 249 26.75 11.18 20.79
N VAL A 250 27.41 11.87 21.72
CA VAL A 250 27.44 11.47 23.13
C VAL A 250 26.12 11.90 23.78
N LEU A 251 25.46 10.98 24.47
CA LEU A 251 24.22 11.28 25.21
C LEU A 251 24.56 11.72 26.63
N GLU A 252 23.83 12.69 27.16
CA GLU A 252 24.01 13.25 28.49
C GLU A 252 22.96 12.67 29.46
N PRO A 253 23.36 12.15 30.63
CA PRO A 253 22.42 11.76 31.67
C PRO A 253 21.49 12.91 32.08
N GLY A 254 20.21 12.62 32.26
CA GLY A 254 19.16 13.59 32.59
C GLY A 254 18.54 14.30 31.38
N GLU A 255 19.17 14.22 30.20
CA GLU A 255 18.67 14.88 29.00
C GLU A 255 17.71 14.01 28.20
N SER A 256 16.77 14.66 27.51
CA SER A 256 15.76 14.02 26.66
C SER A 256 16.17 14.07 25.19
N TYR A 257 15.85 12.99 24.47
CA TYR A 257 16.18 12.83 23.06
C TYR A 257 14.98 12.31 22.27
N LEU A 258 14.91 12.70 20.99
CA LEU A 258 13.94 12.19 20.03
C LEU A 258 14.68 11.38 18.96
N LEU A 259 14.52 10.07 18.99
CA LEU A 259 15.07 9.16 17.99
C LEU A 259 14.18 9.18 16.73
N GLU A 260 14.82 9.35 15.58
CA GLU A 260 14.20 9.37 14.26
C GLU A 260 14.43 8.01 13.57
N ALA A 261 13.40 7.17 13.54
CA ALA A 261 13.42 5.88 12.85
C ALA A 261 12.69 5.98 11.50
N VAL A 262 13.23 5.36 10.45
CA VAL A 262 12.64 5.38 9.11
C VAL A 262 12.38 3.96 8.62
N ILE A 263 11.15 3.67 8.21
CA ILE A 263 10.77 2.41 7.55
C ILE A 263 10.46 2.63 6.08
N ARG A 264 10.90 1.72 5.21
CA ARG A 264 10.91 1.90 3.76
C ARG A 264 10.51 0.64 2.99
N THR A 265 9.65 0.79 1.98
CA THR A 265 9.18 -0.30 1.10
C THR A 265 10.08 -0.58 -0.12
N VAL A 266 10.83 -1.68 -0.14
CA VAL A 266 11.89 -1.85 -1.14
C VAL A 266 11.41 -2.57 -2.41
N LYS A 267 10.73 -3.72 -2.26
CA LYS A 267 10.45 -4.65 -3.37
C LYS A 267 9.00 -4.64 -3.88
N MET A 268 8.11 -3.84 -3.30
CA MET A 268 6.67 -3.96 -3.53
C MET A 268 6.17 -3.03 -4.63
N GLY A 269 5.28 -3.55 -5.47
CA GLY A 269 4.56 -2.78 -6.47
C GLY A 269 3.25 -2.17 -5.99
N HIS A 270 2.77 -2.52 -4.79
CA HIS A 270 1.54 -1.97 -4.19
C HIS A 270 1.77 -1.51 -2.74
N LEU A 271 0.71 -1.05 -2.06
CA LEU A 271 0.80 -0.60 -0.66
C LEU A 271 1.32 -1.71 0.27
N PHE A 272 2.01 -1.33 1.35
CA PHE A 272 2.41 -2.22 2.44
C PHE A 272 1.82 -1.77 3.78
N THR A 273 1.18 -2.62 4.57
CA THR A 273 0.65 -3.93 4.16
C THR A 273 -0.54 -3.76 3.23
N GLN A 274 -0.98 -4.81 2.53
CA GLN A 274 -2.26 -4.79 1.81
C GLN A 274 -2.99 -6.11 2.03
N GLY A 275 -4.15 -6.27 1.39
CA GLY A 275 -5.10 -7.33 1.66
C GLY A 275 -5.90 -6.92 2.86
N THR A 276 -5.79 -7.72 3.90
CA THR A 276 -6.43 -7.52 5.19
C THR A 276 -5.57 -6.61 6.07
N ALA A 277 -5.27 -5.40 5.57
CA ALA A 277 -4.43 -4.41 6.26
C ALA A 277 -5.05 -3.92 7.58
N ASP A 278 -6.32 -4.23 7.80
CA ASP A 278 -7.10 -4.01 9.03
C ASP A 278 -6.85 -5.08 10.12
N SER A 279 -6.54 -6.31 9.71
CA SER A 279 -6.29 -7.44 10.62
C SER A 279 -4.83 -7.90 10.67
N ASN A 280 -4.01 -7.50 9.69
CA ASN A 280 -2.56 -7.73 9.73
C ASN A 280 -1.99 -6.91 10.89
N GLU A 281 -1.25 -7.56 11.78
CA GLU A 281 -0.61 -6.90 12.89
C GLU A 281 0.85 -6.66 12.52
N VAL A 282 1.16 -5.42 12.14
CA VAL A 282 2.52 -4.99 11.82
C VAL A 282 2.87 -3.84 12.71
N TRP A 283 3.93 -3.96 13.48
CA TRP A 283 4.28 -2.99 14.50
C TRP A 283 5.77 -2.80 14.62
N MET A 284 6.14 -1.63 15.12
CA MET A 284 7.49 -1.32 15.54
C MET A 284 7.72 -1.78 16.96
N ASP A 285 8.72 -2.63 17.11
CA ASP A 285 9.26 -3.09 18.38
C ASP A 285 10.58 -2.34 18.62
N VAL A 286 10.64 -1.53 19.69
CA VAL A 286 11.80 -0.69 20.01
C VAL A 286 12.21 -0.92 21.45
N GLU A 287 13.48 -1.22 21.66
CA GLU A 287 14.09 -1.39 22.99
C GLU A 287 15.32 -0.51 23.11
N VAL A 288 15.40 0.23 24.23
CA VAL A 288 16.54 1.04 24.61
C VAL A 288 17.12 0.45 25.88
N ARG A 289 18.40 0.07 25.85
CA ARG A 289 19.11 -0.52 26.99
C ARG A 289 20.33 0.32 27.36
N SER A 290 20.63 0.41 28.66
CA SER A 290 21.94 0.78 29.17
C SER A 290 22.57 -0.46 29.81
N GLY A 291 23.59 -1.03 29.16
CA GLY A 291 24.07 -2.39 29.48
C GLY A 291 22.92 -3.41 29.42
N ASP A 292 22.67 -4.12 30.53
CA ASP A 292 21.58 -5.09 30.64
C ASP A 292 20.23 -4.49 31.11
N ARG A 293 20.21 -3.20 31.49
CA ARG A 293 18.99 -2.53 31.99
C ARG A 293 18.19 -1.96 30.82
N VAL A 294 16.93 -2.37 30.69
CA VAL A 294 15.98 -1.71 29.78
C VAL A 294 15.59 -0.35 30.38
N ILE A 295 15.75 0.71 29.59
CA ILE A 295 15.43 2.09 29.98
C ILE A 295 14.38 2.74 29.07
N GLY A 296 13.97 2.05 27.99
CA GLY A 296 12.88 2.48 27.10
C GLY A 296 12.30 1.30 26.30
N ARG A 297 10.98 1.27 26.08
CA ARG A 297 10.29 0.22 25.33
C ARG A 297 9.06 0.71 24.55
N SER A 298 8.88 0.20 23.33
CA SER A 298 7.62 0.18 22.56
C SER A 298 7.46 -1.17 21.84
N GLY A 299 6.24 -1.63 21.57
CA GLY A 299 6.00 -2.85 20.77
C GLY A 299 6.17 -4.19 21.49
N GLY A 300 6.36 -4.18 22.81
CA GLY A 300 6.34 -5.40 23.62
C GLY A 300 4.92 -5.94 23.81
N PHE A 301 4.80 -7.18 24.28
CA PHE A 301 3.52 -7.75 24.68
C PHE A 301 3.09 -7.22 26.04
N ILE A 302 1.82 -6.88 26.20
CA ILE A 302 1.27 -6.31 27.45
C ILE A 302 0.83 -7.37 28.45
N ASP A 303 0.68 -8.61 27.99
CA ASP A 303 0.15 -9.72 28.78
C ASP A 303 0.73 -11.08 28.35
N GLU A 304 0.30 -12.12 29.05
CA GLU A 304 0.62 -13.53 28.77
C GLU A 304 -0.11 -14.10 27.54
N HIS A 305 -1.02 -13.33 26.93
CA HIS A 305 -1.77 -13.71 25.73
C HIS A 305 -1.09 -13.26 24.42
N ASN A 306 0.12 -12.69 24.54
CA ASN A 306 0.87 -12.11 23.42
C ASN A 306 0.10 -10.99 22.70
N GLU A 307 -0.67 -10.18 23.42
CA GLU A 307 -1.28 -8.97 22.88
C GLU A 307 -0.22 -7.87 22.73
N VAL A 308 -0.06 -7.31 21.52
CA VAL A 308 0.89 -6.22 21.28
C VAL A 308 0.38 -4.94 21.94
N ASP A 309 1.29 -4.20 22.57
CA ASP A 309 0.98 -2.89 23.15
C ASP A 309 0.28 -1.96 22.15
N PRO A 310 -1.00 -1.56 22.40
CA PRO A 310 -1.77 -0.73 21.47
C PRO A 310 -1.19 0.68 21.29
N TRP A 311 -0.31 1.14 22.19
CA TRP A 311 0.38 2.43 22.08
C TRP A 311 1.62 2.39 21.17
N SER A 312 1.91 1.25 20.54
CA SER A 312 3.01 1.10 19.59
C SER A 312 2.69 1.73 18.23
N HIS A 313 3.71 1.98 17.42
CA HIS A 313 3.50 2.36 16.03
C HIS A 313 3.10 1.14 15.19
N PHE A 314 1.85 1.12 14.73
CA PHE A 314 1.34 0.08 13.81
C PHE A 314 1.36 0.55 12.35
N VAL A 315 1.86 -0.32 11.46
CA VAL A 315 1.89 -0.13 10.00
C VAL A 315 0.69 -0.86 9.38
N ASN A 316 -0.50 -0.39 9.74
CA ASN A 316 -1.78 -1.00 9.37
C ASN A 316 -2.84 0.08 9.03
N SER A 317 -4.08 -0.35 8.77
CA SER A 317 -5.23 0.53 8.63
C SER A 317 -6.21 0.30 9.78
N PHE A 318 -6.48 1.31 10.60
CA PHE A 318 -7.47 1.18 11.66
C PHE A 318 -8.87 1.45 11.10
N VAL A 319 -9.49 0.40 10.58
CA VAL A 319 -10.80 0.48 9.92
C VAL A 319 -11.93 0.48 10.94
N ILE A 320 -12.93 1.34 10.71
CA ILE A 320 -14.08 1.54 11.59
C ILE A 320 -15.41 1.43 10.83
N ASP A 321 -16.47 1.10 11.56
CA ASP A 321 -17.86 1.17 11.09
C ASP A 321 -18.45 2.58 11.19
N ARG A 322 -19.73 2.72 10.84
CA ARG A 322 -20.47 4.01 10.86
C ARG A 322 -20.66 4.58 12.26
N GLU A 323 -20.59 3.74 13.28
CA GLU A 323 -20.73 4.07 14.70
C GLU A 323 -19.37 4.32 15.38
N GLY A 324 -18.28 4.23 14.62
CA GLY A 324 -16.92 4.42 15.10
C GLY A 324 -16.39 3.26 15.94
N ASN A 325 -16.94 2.05 15.80
CA ASN A 325 -16.32 0.83 16.33
C ASN A 325 -15.22 0.34 15.37
N ARG A 326 -14.14 -0.20 15.91
CA ARG A 326 -13.12 -0.91 15.12
C ARG A 326 -13.74 -2.14 14.45
N ILE A 327 -13.41 -2.37 13.18
CA ILE A 327 -13.65 -3.66 12.52
C ILE A 327 -12.62 -4.66 13.04
N ASP A 328 -13.05 -5.52 13.95
CA ASP A 328 -12.20 -6.46 14.69
C ASP A 328 -12.49 -7.95 14.39
N ARG A 329 -13.57 -8.22 13.66
CA ARG A 329 -14.04 -9.60 13.34
C ARG A 329 -14.05 -9.89 11.85
N ARG A 330 -13.51 -8.97 11.04
CA ARG A 330 -13.58 -9.01 9.57
C ARG A 330 -15.00 -9.11 9.02
N ASN A 331 -15.93 -8.45 9.70
CA ASN A 331 -17.26 -8.11 9.22
C ASN A 331 -17.16 -7.05 8.10
N ALA A 332 -16.78 -7.50 6.90
CA ALA A 332 -16.50 -6.63 5.76
C ALA A 332 -17.70 -5.75 5.37
N GLN A 333 -18.93 -6.21 5.59
CA GLN A 333 -20.15 -5.45 5.32
C GLN A 333 -20.27 -4.16 6.15
N ASP A 334 -19.61 -4.10 7.31
CA ASP A 334 -19.68 -2.95 8.21
C ASP A 334 -18.50 -1.97 7.99
N ILE A 335 -17.52 -2.31 7.14
CA ILE A 335 -16.40 -1.43 6.81
C ILE A 335 -16.93 -0.13 6.23
N PHE A 336 -16.58 0.98 6.87
CA PHE A 336 -17.04 2.30 6.47
C PHE A 336 -15.90 3.25 6.11
N THR A 337 -14.94 3.45 7.01
CA THR A 337 -13.78 4.32 6.78
C THR A 337 -12.60 3.93 7.68
N SER A 338 -11.48 4.64 7.60
CA SER A 338 -10.33 4.42 8.47
C SER A 338 -10.14 5.61 9.40
N LEU A 339 -9.87 5.34 10.67
CA LEU A 339 -9.42 6.36 11.63
C LEU A 339 -8.03 6.89 11.25
N TYR A 340 -7.11 5.96 10.94
CA TYR A 340 -5.83 6.26 10.32
C TYR A 340 -5.49 5.17 9.30
N ASN A 341 -4.59 5.49 8.37
CA ASN A 341 -4.01 4.54 7.43
C ASN A 341 -2.50 4.77 7.34
N HIS A 342 -1.73 3.86 7.95
CA HIS A 342 -0.26 3.88 7.95
C HIS A 342 0.35 2.96 6.90
N GLN A 343 -0.43 2.53 5.90
CA GLN A 343 0.12 1.80 4.78
C GLN A 343 1.15 2.67 4.03
N ILE A 344 2.22 2.04 3.56
CA ILE A 344 3.35 2.68 2.88
C ILE A 344 3.29 2.33 1.39
N PRO A 345 3.17 3.30 0.48
CA PRO A 345 3.20 3.07 -0.95
C PRO A 345 4.49 2.44 -1.46
N PRO A 346 4.46 1.87 -2.68
CA PRO A 346 5.65 1.47 -3.42
C PRO A 346 6.67 2.59 -3.47
N GLY A 347 7.92 2.31 -3.12
CA GLY A 347 8.92 3.36 -3.23
C GLY A 347 8.82 4.45 -2.13
N ALA A 348 7.88 4.39 -1.18
CA ALA A 348 7.75 5.38 -0.12
C ALA A 348 8.33 4.93 1.23
N ALA A 349 8.60 5.91 2.10
CA ALA A 349 9.03 5.71 3.48
C ALA A 349 8.00 6.27 4.47
N ASP A 350 8.14 5.91 5.73
CA ASP A 350 7.51 6.56 6.88
C ASP A 350 8.56 6.86 7.96
N SER A 351 8.45 8.04 8.59
CA SER A 351 9.35 8.52 9.66
C SER A 351 8.64 8.39 11.01
N ILE A 352 9.30 7.91 12.04
CA ILE A 352 8.68 7.62 13.34
C ILE A 352 9.54 8.21 14.45
N HIS A 353 8.90 8.98 15.32
CA HIS A 353 9.57 9.70 16.40
C HIS A 353 9.40 8.96 17.73
N TYR A 354 10.51 8.59 18.37
CA TYR A 354 10.52 7.96 19.69
C TYR A 354 11.21 8.87 20.70
N SER A 355 10.52 9.24 21.78
CA SER A 355 11.15 10.02 22.84
C SER A 355 11.63 9.13 23.97
N PHE A 356 12.79 9.46 24.54
CA PHE A 356 13.27 8.89 25.80
C PHE A 356 14.16 9.90 26.52
N THR A 357 14.23 9.77 27.84
CA THR A 357 15.16 10.52 28.69
C THR A 357 16.22 9.58 29.22
N VAL A 358 17.49 9.98 29.13
CA VAL A 358 18.60 9.21 29.69
C VAL A 358 18.53 9.28 31.21
N PRO A 359 18.44 8.16 31.95
CA PRO A 359 18.44 8.20 33.41
C PRO A 359 19.71 8.87 33.98
N ASP A 360 19.58 9.63 35.07
CA ASP A 360 20.70 10.35 35.71
C ASP A 360 21.86 9.44 36.14
N ASP A 361 21.57 8.17 36.44
CA ASP A 361 22.52 7.16 36.91
C ASP A 361 23.14 6.33 35.76
N THR A 362 22.97 6.76 34.52
CA THR A 362 23.48 6.05 33.34
C THR A 362 24.99 6.26 33.18
N GLU A 363 25.76 5.19 33.41
CA GLU A 363 27.22 5.17 33.18
C GLU A 363 27.63 4.25 32.01
N GLU A 364 26.76 3.29 31.65
CA GLU A 364 26.99 2.34 30.56
C GLU A 364 26.44 2.88 29.23
N PRO A 365 27.04 2.50 28.08
CA PRO A 365 26.54 2.83 26.76
C PRO A 365 25.06 2.50 26.56
N ILE A 366 24.39 3.32 25.74
CA ILE A 366 22.98 3.11 25.41
C ILE A 366 22.86 2.45 24.04
N THR A 367 22.30 1.24 23.99
CA THR A 367 21.98 0.55 22.74
C THR A 367 20.48 0.67 22.46
N VAL A 368 20.15 1.18 21.28
CA VAL A 368 18.79 1.18 20.73
C VAL A 368 18.72 0.06 19.70
N THR A 369 17.74 -0.84 19.85
CA THR A 369 17.40 -1.83 18.82
C THR A 369 15.95 -1.63 18.43
N ALA A 370 15.70 -1.57 17.13
CA ALA A 370 14.36 -1.44 16.56
C ALA A 370 14.14 -2.54 15.52
N SER A 371 12.96 -3.14 15.53
CA SER A 371 12.56 -4.18 14.58
C SER A 371 11.12 -3.93 14.10
N LEU A 372 10.90 -4.02 12.80
CA LEU A 372 9.55 -4.04 12.22
C LEU A 372 9.06 -5.50 12.19
N LYS A 373 8.04 -5.81 12.99
CA LYS A 373 7.50 -7.17 13.15
C LYS A 373 6.17 -7.33 12.44
N TYR A 374 5.88 -8.54 12.00
CA TYR A 374 4.65 -8.93 11.33
C TYR A 374 4.05 -10.19 11.96
N ARG A 375 2.76 -10.15 12.27
CA ARG A 375 1.90 -11.30 12.59
C ARG A 375 0.62 -11.19 11.77
N LYS A 376 0.17 -12.30 11.17
CA LYS A 376 -0.94 -12.27 10.19
C LYS A 376 -2.27 -11.82 10.79
N PHE A 377 -2.55 -12.21 12.03
CA PHE A 377 -3.78 -11.90 12.74
C PHE A 377 -3.46 -11.39 14.15
N ASP A 378 -4.10 -10.29 14.54
CA ASP A 378 -4.02 -9.78 15.90
C ASP A 378 -4.77 -10.66 16.91
N THR A 379 -4.47 -10.45 18.20
CA THR A 379 -5.04 -11.24 19.30
C THR A 379 -6.55 -11.07 19.43
N GLN A 380 -7.10 -9.88 19.13
CA GLN A 380 -8.54 -9.62 19.23
C GLN A 380 -9.33 -10.44 18.20
N TYR A 381 -8.83 -10.53 16.97
CA TYR A 381 -9.42 -11.37 15.93
C TYR A 381 -9.31 -12.86 16.27
N MET A 382 -8.15 -13.30 16.79
CA MET A 382 -7.97 -14.72 17.13
C MET A 382 -8.85 -15.18 18.30
N ARG A 383 -9.08 -14.34 19.31
CA ARG A 383 -10.08 -14.61 20.37
C ARG A 383 -11.48 -14.86 19.79
N PHE A 384 -11.84 -14.15 18.72
CA PHE A 384 -13.12 -14.38 18.02
C PHE A 384 -13.13 -15.67 17.20
N VAL A 385 -12.04 -15.98 16.49
CA VAL A 385 -11.93 -17.20 15.67
C VAL A 385 -11.99 -18.46 16.52
N GLU A 386 -11.31 -18.45 17.66
CA GLU A 386 -11.22 -19.60 18.58
C GLU A 386 -12.38 -19.65 19.58
N ASP A 387 -13.23 -18.62 19.61
CA ASP A 387 -14.30 -18.43 20.61
C ASP A 387 -13.77 -18.55 22.06
N ASP A 388 -12.56 -18.03 22.29
CA ASP A 388 -11.86 -18.08 23.57
C ASP A 388 -11.29 -16.70 23.94
N PRO A 389 -11.82 -16.02 24.98
CA PRO A 389 -11.31 -14.72 25.41
C PRO A 389 -9.88 -14.79 25.99
N ASP A 390 -9.45 -15.96 26.48
CA ASP A 390 -8.15 -16.18 27.09
C ASP A 390 -7.13 -16.76 26.09
N TYR A 391 -7.47 -16.80 24.79
CA TYR A 391 -6.61 -17.30 23.73
C TYR A 391 -5.24 -16.61 23.73
N VAL A 392 -4.17 -17.42 23.70
CA VAL A 392 -2.79 -16.97 23.58
C VAL A 392 -2.40 -16.98 22.10
N ASN A 393 -2.05 -15.81 21.57
CA ASN A 393 -1.74 -15.68 20.14
C ASN A 393 -0.31 -16.12 19.81
N ASP A 394 -0.12 -17.43 19.67
CA ASP A 394 1.15 -18.08 19.32
C ASP A 394 1.41 -18.16 17.80
N LEU A 395 0.66 -17.41 16.98
CA LEU A 395 0.89 -17.37 15.54
C LEU A 395 2.30 -16.84 15.21
N PRO A 396 2.95 -17.33 14.14
CA PRO A 396 4.32 -16.96 13.82
C PRO A 396 4.52 -15.46 13.62
N VAL A 397 5.46 -14.89 14.37
CA VAL A 397 5.96 -13.53 14.18
C VAL A 397 7.18 -13.55 13.26
N THR A 398 7.17 -12.72 12.22
CA THR A 398 8.29 -12.53 11.29
C THR A 398 8.89 -11.14 11.48
N VAL A 399 10.21 -11.06 11.60
CA VAL A 399 10.94 -9.78 11.57
C VAL A 399 11.17 -9.40 10.11
N LEU A 400 10.61 -8.26 9.68
CA LEU A 400 10.70 -7.78 8.31
C LEU A 400 11.93 -6.91 8.06
N ALA A 401 12.36 -6.17 9.07
CA ALA A 401 13.56 -5.34 9.07
C ALA A 401 13.99 -5.08 10.51
N GLU A 402 15.29 -4.89 10.73
CA GLU A 402 15.87 -4.59 12.04
C GLU A 402 17.06 -3.65 11.88
N ASP A 403 17.26 -2.78 12.86
CA ASP A 403 18.44 -1.92 12.95
C ASP A 403 18.83 -1.65 14.41
N SER A 404 20.11 -1.38 14.64
CA SER A 404 20.66 -1.16 15.98
C SER A 404 21.78 -0.11 15.97
N VAL A 405 21.79 0.76 16.98
CA VAL A 405 22.79 1.83 17.19
C VAL A 405 23.15 1.90 18.66
N THR A 406 24.44 1.98 18.96
CA THR A 406 24.95 2.18 20.32
C THR A 406 25.55 3.57 20.48
N PHE A 407 25.09 4.32 21.47
CA PHE A 407 25.53 5.66 21.79
C PHE A 407 26.45 5.66 23.02
N PRO A 408 27.56 6.41 23.00
CA PRO A 408 28.33 6.69 24.21
C PRO A 408 27.55 7.61 25.14
N VAL A 409 27.80 7.49 26.45
CA VAL A 409 27.22 8.35 27.48
C VAL A 409 28.30 9.25 28.09
N ALA A 410 27.97 10.50 28.38
CA ALA A 410 28.89 11.48 28.93
C ALA A 410 29.43 11.01 30.29
N GLY A 411 30.75 10.90 30.41
CA GLY A 411 31.40 10.36 31.63
C GLY A 411 31.35 8.83 31.76
N GLY A 412 30.72 8.14 30.81
CA GLY A 412 30.59 6.69 30.77
C GLY A 412 31.72 5.95 30.02
N ALA A 413 31.54 4.65 29.83
CA ALA A 413 32.49 3.81 29.12
C ALA A 413 32.59 4.16 27.62
N ALA A 414 33.76 3.92 27.02
CA ALA A 414 33.94 4.05 25.58
C ALA A 414 33.15 2.97 24.83
N VAL A 415 32.56 3.34 23.69
CA VAL A 415 31.85 2.41 22.80
C VAL A 415 32.73 2.01 21.63
N GLU A 416 32.52 0.78 21.14
CA GLU A 416 33.00 0.42 19.81
C GLU A 416 32.27 1.26 18.75
N GLU A 417 32.97 1.56 17.65
CA GLU A 417 32.40 2.33 16.55
C GLU A 417 31.24 1.55 15.90
N ASN A 418 30.13 2.23 15.65
CA ASN A 418 29.00 1.59 14.97
C ASN A 418 29.38 1.27 13.52
N PRO A 419 28.96 0.11 12.98
CA PRO A 419 29.21 -0.20 11.58
C PRO A 419 28.57 0.87 10.68
N PRO A 420 29.22 1.27 9.57
CA PRO A 420 28.61 2.18 8.60
C PRO A 420 27.29 1.62 8.07
N SER A 421 26.30 2.49 7.85
CA SER A 421 25.06 2.07 7.20
C SER A 421 25.35 1.56 5.78
N PRO A 422 24.75 0.43 5.36
CA PRO A 422 24.87 -0.05 3.98
C PRO A 422 24.12 0.84 2.97
N VAL A 423 23.31 1.79 3.46
CA VAL A 423 22.53 2.72 2.64
C VAL A 423 23.32 4.02 2.45
N PRO A 424 23.48 4.52 1.21
CA PRO A 424 24.12 5.80 0.95
C PRO A 424 23.42 6.97 1.67
N ALA A 425 24.19 7.94 2.14
CA ALA A 425 23.67 9.07 2.92
C ALA A 425 22.54 9.84 2.20
N TRP A 426 22.68 10.10 0.90
CA TRP A 426 21.64 10.79 0.12
C TRP A 426 20.29 10.05 0.13
N GLU A 427 20.32 8.71 0.11
CA GLU A 427 19.10 7.90 0.09
C GLU A 427 18.44 7.86 1.48
N ARG A 428 19.25 7.83 2.55
CA ARG A 428 18.78 7.95 3.94
C ARG A 428 18.07 9.28 4.18
N TRP A 429 18.68 10.40 3.75
CA TRP A 429 18.05 11.72 3.78
C TRP A 429 16.76 11.78 2.95
N ASN A 430 16.79 11.20 1.76
CA ASN A 430 15.63 11.20 0.88
C ASN A 430 14.46 10.42 1.49
N ASP A 431 14.72 9.25 2.07
CA ASP A 431 13.70 8.46 2.74
C ASP A 431 13.14 9.14 3.99
N TYR A 432 14.00 9.75 4.82
CA TYR A 432 13.56 10.55 5.95
C TYR A 432 12.64 11.70 5.50
N GLY A 433 13.04 12.44 4.46
CA GLY A 433 12.21 13.50 3.88
C GLY A 433 10.89 12.99 3.28
N ILE A 434 10.89 11.82 2.64
CA ILE A 434 9.68 11.18 2.11
C ILE A 434 8.72 10.82 3.24
N GLY A 435 9.23 10.25 4.35
CA GLY A 435 8.43 9.92 5.52
C GLY A 435 7.76 11.17 6.10
N LEU A 436 8.54 12.22 6.33
CA LEU A 436 8.02 13.51 6.83
C LEU A 436 6.99 14.15 5.89
N LEU A 437 7.24 14.15 4.57
CA LEU A 437 6.31 14.70 3.57
C LEU A 437 4.94 14.01 3.59
N ARG A 438 4.92 12.72 3.94
CA ARG A 438 3.73 11.87 3.95
C ARG A 438 2.94 11.88 5.26
N LYS A 439 3.54 12.30 6.38
CA LYS A 439 2.88 12.27 7.69
C LYS A 439 1.60 13.09 7.76
N GLY A 440 0.58 12.53 8.38
CA GLY A 440 -0.70 13.21 8.55
C GLY A 440 -1.32 13.72 7.24
N GLN A 441 -2.21 14.70 7.35
CA GLN A 441 -2.82 15.30 6.15
C GLN A 441 -1.88 16.28 5.44
N ARG A 442 -1.08 17.03 6.20
CA ARG A 442 -0.24 18.12 5.67
C ARG A 442 1.24 17.77 5.52
N GLY A 443 1.76 16.76 6.19
CA GLY A 443 3.20 16.47 6.24
C GLY A 443 3.91 17.35 7.27
N GLU A 444 5.05 16.87 7.76
CA GLU A 444 6.04 17.65 8.50
C GLU A 444 6.93 18.43 7.53
N LEU A 445 6.33 19.40 6.85
CA LEU A 445 6.88 20.00 5.64
C LEU A 445 8.20 20.75 5.84
N VAL A 446 8.40 21.38 7.01
CA VAL A 446 9.67 22.05 7.34
C VAL A 446 10.80 21.02 7.42
N GLY A 447 10.61 19.95 8.18
CA GLY A 447 11.60 18.88 8.28
C GLY A 447 11.84 18.17 6.94
N ALA A 448 10.78 17.97 6.14
CA ALA A 448 10.90 17.41 4.80
C ALA A 448 11.71 18.34 3.88
N GLU A 449 11.46 19.65 3.91
CA GLU A 449 12.23 20.66 3.17
C GLU A 449 13.72 20.57 3.51
N ASP A 450 14.05 20.56 4.81
CA ASP A 450 15.44 20.50 5.25
C ASP A 450 16.12 19.19 4.88
N ALA A 451 15.41 18.06 4.97
CA ALA A 451 15.92 16.77 4.51
C ALA A 451 16.22 16.77 3.00
N PHE A 452 15.31 17.28 2.17
CA PHE A 452 15.52 17.32 0.72
C PHE A 452 16.60 18.33 0.28
N LYS A 453 16.87 19.39 1.06
CA LYS A 453 18.05 20.24 0.86
C LYS A 453 19.35 19.47 1.06
N GLN A 454 19.41 18.53 2.02
CA GLN A 454 20.58 17.65 2.18
C GLN A 454 20.76 16.74 0.97
N VAL A 455 19.66 16.19 0.43
CA VAL A 455 19.70 15.39 -0.82
C VAL A 455 20.22 16.23 -1.99
N GLU A 456 19.78 17.49 -2.11
CA GLU A 456 20.29 18.43 -3.13
C GLU A 456 21.80 18.71 -2.93
N ALA A 457 22.25 18.90 -1.68
CA ALA A 457 23.65 19.14 -1.34
C ALA A 457 24.58 17.95 -1.68
N GLU A 458 24.06 16.72 -1.63
CA GLU A 458 24.71 15.49 -2.10
C GLU A 458 24.76 15.38 -3.65
N GLY A 459 24.29 16.41 -4.37
CA GLY A 459 24.32 16.45 -5.83
C GLY A 459 23.25 15.60 -6.51
N ARG A 460 22.19 15.23 -5.78
CA ARG A 460 21.09 14.39 -6.29
C ARG A 460 19.90 15.22 -6.73
N SER A 461 19.45 15.02 -7.97
CA SER A 461 18.27 15.73 -8.51
C SER A 461 16.95 15.32 -7.86
N GLU A 462 16.91 14.20 -7.14
CA GLU A 462 15.77 13.84 -6.29
C GLU A 462 15.48 14.91 -5.22
N GLY A 463 16.51 15.59 -4.71
CA GLY A 463 16.38 16.66 -3.72
C GLY A 463 15.48 17.81 -4.20
N PRO A 464 15.88 18.56 -5.25
CA PRO A 464 15.06 19.65 -5.76
C PRO A 464 13.71 19.19 -6.35
N ILE A 465 13.60 17.97 -6.89
CA ILE A 465 12.29 17.42 -7.29
C ILE A 465 11.36 17.25 -6.09
N ASN A 466 11.86 16.73 -4.97
CA ASN A 466 11.06 16.55 -3.77
C ASN A 466 10.80 17.86 -3.02
N LEU A 467 11.71 18.84 -3.09
CA LEU A 467 11.43 20.22 -2.69
C LEU A 467 10.26 20.82 -3.47
N ALA A 468 10.17 20.58 -4.78
CA ALA A 468 9.01 21.03 -5.56
C ALA A 468 7.70 20.42 -5.05
N ARG A 469 7.69 19.15 -4.61
CA ARG A 469 6.52 18.53 -3.96
C ARG A 469 6.13 19.23 -2.67
N VAL A 470 7.12 19.53 -1.81
CA VAL A 470 6.91 20.29 -0.57
C VAL A 470 6.29 21.65 -0.89
N TYR A 471 6.91 22.43 -1.78
CA TYR A 471 6.46 23.77 -2.13
C TYR A 471 5.09 23.81 -2.80
N ILE A 472 4.77 22.83 -3.65
CA ILE A 472 3.41 22.70 -4.21
C ILE A 472 2.39 22.44 -3.08
N LYS A 473 2.71 21.56 -2.13
CA LYS A 473 1.84 21.25 -0.99
C LYS A 473 1.65 22.44 -0.04
N GLU A 474 2.68 23.29 0.11
CA GLU A 474 2.60 24.56 0.85
C GLU A 474 1.92 25.70 0.07
N GLY A 475 1.70 25.55 -1.23
CA GLY A 475 1.18 26.61 -2.11
C GLY A 475 2.23 27.65 -2.54
N ARG A 476 3.54 27.39 -2.33
CA ARG A 476 4.66 28.25 -2.73
C ARG A 476 5.02 28.05 -4.22
N VAL A 477 4.03 28.22 -5.07
CA VAL A 477 4.09 27.86 -6.50
C VAL A 477 4.62 28.97 -7.41
N THR A 478 4.76 30.21 -6.92
CA THR A 478 5.17 31.35 -7.76
C THR A 478 6.69 31.50 -7.90
N GLU A 479 7.46 31.18 -6.86
CA GLU A 479 8.94 31.36 -6.87
C GLU A 479 9.67 30.07 -6.48
N ASP A 480 9.34 29.49 -5.32
CA ASP A 480 10.09 28.37 -4.75
C ASP A 480 9.97 27.08 -5.56
N ALA A 481 8.74 26.65 -5.90
CA ALA A 481 8.53 25.45 -6.72
C ALA A 481 9.15 25.57 -8.13
N PRO A 482 8.93 26.65 -8.90
CA PRO A 482 9.63 26.86 -10.17
C PRO A 482 11.16 26.85 -10.02
N SER A 483 11.68 27.50 -8.98
CA SER A 483 13.13 27.54 -8.70
C SER A 483 13.67 26.14 -8.44
N ALA A 484 12.97 25.31 -7.67
CA ALA A 484 13.37 23.93 -7.42
C ALA A 484 13.41 23.10 -8.72
N ILE A 485 12.38 23.19 -9.57
CA ILE A 485 12.36 22.51 -10.87
C ILE A 485 13.50 22.98 -11.79
N ALA A 486 13.78 24.29 -11.82
CA ALA A 486 14.88 24.84 -12.60
C ALA A 486 16.25 24.34 -12.11
N ARG A 487 16.45 24.24 -10.79
CA ARG A 487 17.67 23.66 -10.21
C ARG A 487 17.79 22.19 -10.57
N ALA A 488 16.74 21.38 -10.40
CA ALA A 488 16.75 19.97 -10.79
C ALA A 488 17.13 19.75 -12.26
N ALA A 489 16.63 20.60 -13.17
CA ALA A 489 16.95 20.53 -14.59
C ALA A 489 18.41 20.92 -14.94
N ALA A 490 19.08 21.67 -14.07
CA ALA A 490 20.44 22.16 -14.27
C ALA A 490 21.52 21.30 -13.57
N MET A 491 21.14 20.28 -12.81
CA MET A 491 22.10 19.41 -12.10
C MET A 491 22.82 18.44 -13.04
N ASP A 492 24.06 18.11 -12.69
CA ASP A 492 24.85 17.08 -13.38
C ASP A 492 24.22 15.68 -13.27
N HIS A 493 23.63 15.36 -12.10
CA HIS A 493 22.78 14.18 -11.96
C HIS A 493 21.44 14.44 -12.66
N PRO A 494 21.15 13.79 -13.80
CA PRO A 494 20.01 14.16 -14.62
C PRO A 494 18.69 13.87 -13.90
N ALA A 495 17.85 14.90 -13.77
CA ALA A 495 16.47 14.72 -13.34
C ALA A 495 15.69 13.87 -14.35
N ARG A 496 14.64 13.20 -13.87
CA ARG A 496 13.69 12.49 -14.74
C ARG A 496 12.85 13.52 -15.51
N GLN A 497 12.88 13.46 -16.84
CA GLN A 497 12.17 14.41 -17.69
C GLN A 497 10.66 14.45 -17.38
N TRP A 498 10.05 13.29 -17.14
CA TRP A 498 8.64 13.20 -16.79
C TRP A 498 8.31 13.84 -15.44
N HIS A 499 9.23 13.86 -14.46
CA HIS A 499 9.02 14.59 -13.20
C HIS A 499 9.11 16.10 -13.40
N LEU A 500 10.05 16.58 -14.22
CA LEU A 500 10.14 18.00 -14.56
C LEU A 500 8.86 18.49 -15.24
N LEU A 501 8.33 17.71 -16.19
CA LEU A 501 7.08 18.02 -16.89
C LEU A 501 5.87 17.94 -15.95
N TRP A 502 5.77 16.86 -15.16
CA TRP A 502 4.65 16.66 -14.25
C TRP A 502 4.53 17.78 -13.21
N PHE A 503 5.59 18.02 -12.42
CA PHE A 503 5.56 19.06 -11.40
C PHE A 503 5.53 20.46 -12.02
N GLY A 504 6.22 20.68 -13.14
CA GLY A 504 6.13 21.92 -13.90
C GLY A 504 4.69 22.21 -14.37
N GLY A 505 3.97 21.20 -14.87
CA GLY A 505 2.58 21.32 -15.30
C GLY A 505 1.64 21.65 -14.14
N LEU A 506 1.83 21.03 -12.98
CA LEU A 506 1.08 21.37 -11.76
C LEU A 506 1.34 22.83 -11.33
N ILE A 507 2.59 23.26 -11.35
CA ILE A 507 2.99 24.64 -11.00
C ILE A 507 2.38 25.65 -11.98
N ASP A 508 2.44 25.39 -13.28
CA ASP A 508 1.87 26.27 -14.29
C ASP A 508 0.36 26.39 -14.16
N LYS A 509 -0.32 25.27 -13.88
CA LYS A 509 -1.76 25.25 -13.64
C LYS A 509 -2.13 26.12 -12.45
N GLU A 510 -1.45 25.99 -11.31
CA GLU A 510 -1.72 26.78 -10.11
C GLU A 510 -1.43 28.27 -10.31
N ASN A 511 -0.45 28.63 -11.15
CA ASN A 511 -0.19 30.02 -11.54
C ASN A 511 -1.13 30.55 -12.65
N GLY A 512 -2.01 29.71 -13.20
CA GLY A 512 -2.94 30.09 -14.27
C GLY A 512 -2.35 30.08 -15.68
N ASN A 513 -1.12 29.57 -15.87
CA ASN A 513 -0.47 29.34 -17.16
C ASN A 513 -1.02 28.06 -17.81
N LEU A 514 -2.32 28.04 -18.09
CA LEU A 514 -3.04 26.81 -18.41
C LEU A 514 -2.60 26.17 -19.73
N ASP A 515 -2.25 26.97 -20.75
CA ASP A 515 -1.78 26.44 -22.04
C ASP A 515 -0.43 25.72 -21.86
N ASP A 516 0.50 26.28 -21.09
CA ASP A 516 1.80 25.65 -20.78
C ASP A 516 1.65 24.37 -19.94
N ALA A 517 0.67 24.35 -19.02
CA ALA A 517 0.35 23.17 -18.23
C ALA A 517 -0.23 22.05 -19.11
N ILE A 518 -1.17 22.36 -20.01
CA ILE A 518 -1.75 21.41 -20.97
C ILE A 518 -0.64 20.78 -21.83
N ASP A 519 0.27 21.60 -22.36
CA ASP A 519 1.36 21.12 -23.20
C ASP A 519 2.32 20.20 -22.44
N LYS A 520 2.58 20.47 -21.15
CA LYS A 520 3.42 19.58 -20.31
C LYS A 520 2.72 18.26 -20.02
N PHE A 521 1.43 18.27 -19.65
CA PHE A 521 0.68 17.03 -19.41
C PHE A 521 0.56 16.19 -20.69
N ARG A 522 0.37 16.81 -21.85
CA ARG A 522 0.39 16.12 -23.15
C ARG A 522 1.74 15.46 -23.41
N GLN A 523 2.85 16.15 -23.18
CA GLN A 523 4.19 15.55 -23.33
C GLN A 523 4.42 14.36 -22.38
N VAL A 524 3.86 14.40 -21.15
CA VAL A 524 3.90 13.24 -20.25
C VAL A 524 3.19 12.03 -20.86
N ILE A 525 2.01 12.23 -21.44
CA ILE A 525 1.19 11.17 -22.06
C ILE A 525 1.79 10.67 -23.38
N GLU A 526 2.29 11.59 -24.22
CA GLU A 526 2.97 11.25 -25.48
C GLU A 526 4.23 10.42 -25.24
N GLY A 527 4.91 10.65 -24.12
CA GLY A 527 6.08 9.89 -23.71
C GLY A 527 7.29 10.15 -24.60
N GLY A 528 7.94 9.08 -25.05
CA GLY A 528 9.15 9.18 -25.88
C GLY A 528 10.42 9.59 -25.11
N PHE A 529 10.40 9.48 -23.78
CA PHE A 529 11.56 9.76 -22.95
C PHE A 529 12.69 8.77 -23.22
N GLU A 530 13.88 9.27 -23.53
CA GLU A 530 15.09 8.44 -23.67
C GLU A 530 15.35 7.62 -22.40
N GLN A 531 15.14 8.25 -21.24
CA GLN A 531 15.24 7.62 -19.92
C GLN A 531 14.27 6.44 -19.72
N ALA A 532 13.19 6.33 -20.50
CA ALA A 532 12.19 5.25 -20.41
C ALA A 532 12.34 4.19 -21.51
N GLN A 533 13.20 4.41 -22.51
CA GLN A 533 13.29 3.56 -23.69
C GLN A 533 13.68 2.13 -23.34
N GLY A 534 12.84 1.16 -23.75
CA GLY A 534 13.08 -0.27 -23.49
C GLY A 534 12.83 -0.72 -22.05
N ARG A 535 12.28 0.15 -21.19
CA ARG A 535 12.08 -0.12 -19.75
C ARG A 535 10.62 -0.35 -19.36
N GLY A 536 9.68 -0.28 -20.30
CA GLY A 536 8.26 -0.59 -20.06
C GLY A 536 7.41 0.51 -19.42
N PHE A 537 7.88 1.77 -19.39
CA PHE A 537 7.09 2.89 -18.85
C PHE A 537 6.07 3.43 -19.87
N ASP A 538 4.83 3.62 -19.43
CA ASP A 538 3.72 4.21 -20.20
C ASP A 538 2.84 5.08 -19.30
N PHE A 539 3.16 6.38 -19.23
CA PHE A 539 2.44 7.34 -18.39
C PHE A 539 1.07 7.74 -18.97
N ALA A 540 0.73 7.33 -20.20
CA ALA A 540 -0.63 7.48 -20.73
C ALA A 540 -1.65 6.63 -19.97
N LYS A 541 -1.18 5.64 -19.19
CA LYS A 541 -1.99 4.80 -18.31
C LYS A 541 -2.20 5.38 -16.92
N ASP A 542 -1.57 6.52 -16.58
CA ASP A 542 -1.79 7.18 -15.31
C ASP A 542 -3.03 8.07 -15.36
N TYR A 543 -4.14 7.58 -14.82
CA TYR A 543 -5.37 8.35 -14.77
C TYR A 543 -5.28 9.59 -13.85
N THR A 544 -4.25 9.74 -13.02
CA THR A 544 -3.97 10.98 -12.28
C THR A 544 -3.48 12.06 -13.24
N VAL A 545 -2.58 11.73 -14.17
CA VAL A 545 -2.12 12.66 -15.22
C VAL A 545 -3.28 13.05 -16.12
N LEU A 546 -4.07 12.07 -16.57
CA LEU A 546 -5.24 12.32 -17.42
C LEU A 546 -6.29 13.19 -16.71
N ASN A 547 -6.56 12.95 -15.42
CA ASN A 547 -7.44 13.80 -14.63
C ASN A 547 -6.94 15.24 -14.57
N GLU A 548 -5.64 15.45 -14.35
CA GLU A 548 -5.07 16.81 -14.32
C GLU A 548 -5.10 17.49 -15.69
N LEU A 549 -4.84 16.77 -16.78
CA LEU A 549 -5.01 17.29 -18.14
C LEU A 549 -6.47 17.70 -18.40
N GLY A 550 -7.44 16.81 -18.13
CA GLY A 550 -8.87 17.09 -18.34
C GLY A 550 -9.36 18.28 -17.53
N ARG A 551 -8.95 18.38 -16.25
CA ARG A 551 -9.29 19.53 -15.39
C ARG A 551 -8.70 20.83 -15.92
N THR A 552 -7.47 20.79 -16.43
CA THR A 552 -6.78 21.98 -16.96
C THR A 552 -7.39 22.44 -18.27
N LEU A 553 -7.74 21.52 -19.18
CA LEU A 553 -8.51 21.81 -20.40
C LEU A 553 -9.87 22.44 -20.07
N TYR A 554 -10.60 21.86 -19.12
CA TYR A 554 -11.88 22.41 -18.68
C TYR A 554 -11.74 23.82 -18.08
N GLN A 555 -10.73 24.04 -17.23
CA GLN A 555 -10.44 25.37 -16.67
C GLN A 555 -10.08 26.39 -17.77
N ARG A 556 -9.29 25.98 -18.77
CA ARG A 556 -8.92 26.80 -19.93
C ARG A 556 -10.13 27.15 -20.80
N ALA A 557 -11.06 26.22 -20.98
CA ALA A 557 -12.32 26.45 -21.69
C ALA A 557 -13.15 27.55 -21.02
N ARG A 558 -13.19 27.58 -19.68
CA ARG A 558 -13.92 28.61 -18.91
C ARG A 558 -13.31 30.02 -18.98
N GLN A 559 -12.06 30.14 -19.45
CA GLN A 559 -11.44 31.43 -19.77
C GLN A 559 -11.88 31.98 -21.14
N GLU A 560 -12.36 31.13 -22.05
CA GLU A 560 -12.88 31.53 -23.37
C GLU A 560 -14.29 32.14 -23.23
N ARG A 561 -14.36 33.47 -23.07
CA ARG A 561 -15.62 34.20 -22.84
C ARG A 561 -16.06 35.01 -24.06
N GLY A 562 -17.38 35.11 -24.23
CA GLY A 562 -18.03 35.91 -25.28
C GLY A 562 -18.25 35.16 -26.60
N GLU A 563 -19.14 35.70 -27.44
CA GLU A 563 -19.60 35.03 -28.68
C GLU A 563 -18.46 34.67 -29.63
N ALA A 564 -17.46 35.54 -29.77
CA ALA A 564 -16.32 35.34 -30.67
C ALA A 564 -15.41 34.15 -30.29
N ARG A 565 -15.52 33.64 -29.05
CA ARG A 565 -14.69 32.55 -28.52
C ARG A 565 -15.46 31.25 -28.28
N LEU A 566 -16.76 31.22 -28.60
CA LEU A 566 -17.62 30.05 -28.37
C LEU A 566 -17.08 28.77 -29.04
N ALA A 567 -16.66 28.85 -30.30
CA ALA A 567 -16.13 27.69 -31.01
C ALA A 567 -14.86 27.12 -30.35
N ARG A 568 -13.97 28.00 -29.84
CA ARG A 568 -12.77 27.57 -29.12
C ARG A 568 -13.10 26.98 -27.75
N ARG A 569 -14.08 27.55 -27.05
CA ARG A 569 -14.59 27.00 -25.78
C ARG A 569 -15.14 25.60 -25.99
N GLU A 570 -16.03 25.41 -26.96
CA GLU A 570 -16.64 24.12 -27.28
C GLU A 570 -15.58 23.09 -27.65
N GLN A 571 -14.59 23.46 -28.47
CA GLN A 571 -13.46 22.60 -28.79
C GLN A 571 -12.73 22.10 -27.52
N LEU A 572 -12.37 23.02 -26.61
CA LEU A 572 -11.68 22.65 -25.37
C LEU A 572 -12.53 21.80 -24.44
N LEU A 573 -13.85 22.04 -24.40
CA LEU A 573 -14.80 21.21 -23.64
C LEU A 573 -14.84 19.78 -24.20
N ARG A 574 -14.87 19.62 -25.53
CA ARG A 574 -14.83 18.31 -26.19
C ARG A 574 -13.49 17.60 -25.96
N GLU A 575 -12.37 18.32 -26.05
CA GLU A 575 -11.05 17.75 -25.73
C GLU A 575 -10.99 17.29 -24.26
N ALA A 576 -11.54 18.06 -23.31
CA ALA A 576 -11.62 17.66 -21.91
C ALA A 576 -12.53 16.43 -21.70
N GLN A 577 -13.67 16.38 -22.41
CA GLN A 577 -14.59 15.25 -22.40
C GLN A 577 -13.88 13.96 -22.83
N GLU A 578 -13.20 13.96 -23.98
CA GLU A 578 -12.46 12.80 -24.51
C GLU A 578 -11.40 12.30 -23.51
N VAL A 579 -10.69 13.21 -22.84
CA VAL A 579 -9.70 12.85 -21.82
C VAL A 579 -10.37 12.19 -20.62
N PHE A 580 -11.47 12.72 -20.09
CA PHE A 580 -12.17 12.10 -18.96
C PHE A 580 -12.85 10.78 -19.34
N GLU A 581 -13.35 10.63 -20.56
CA GLU A 581 -13.85 9.34 -21.06
C GLU A 581 -12.72 8.29 -21.09
N SER A 582 -11.50 8.68 -21.47
CA SER A 582 -10.33 7.78 -21.40
C SER A 582 -9.96 7.39 -19.97
N VAL A 583 -10.14 8.29 -18.99
CA VAL A 583 -10.01 7.96 -17.55
C VAL A 583 -11.00 6.86 -17.16
N LEU A 584 -12.26 6.96 -17.60
CA LEU A 584 -13.30 5.97 -17.26
C LEU A 584 -13.09 4.60 -17.91
N VAL A 585 -12.25 4.48 -18.94
CA VAL A 585 -11.79 3.20 -19.48
C VAL A 585 -10.82 2.50 -18.50
N LEU A 586 -9.95 3.29 -17.84
CA LEU A 586 -8.95 2.78 -16.89
C LEU A 586 -9.54 2.57 -15.48
N ASP A 587 -10.40 3.49 -15.05
CA ASP A 587 -11.07 3.46 -13.76
C ASP A 587 -12.55 3.89 -13.93
N PRO A 588 -13.47 2.94 -14.17
CA PRO A 588 -14.89 3.22 -14.36
C PRO A 588 -15.60 3.80 -13.13
N GLU A 589 -14.91 3.88 -11.99
CA GLU A 589 -15.42 4.33 -10.70
C GLU A 589 -14.80 5.70 -10.32
N ASN A 590 -14.10 6.34 -11.25
CA ASN A 590 -13.35 7.57 -11.01
C ASN A 590 -14.27 8.77 -10.72
N THR A 591 -14.30 9.19 -9.46
CA THR A 591 -15.16 10.29 -8.99
C THR A 591 -14.84 11.64 -9.63
N THR A 592 -13.56 11.91 -9.91
CA THR A 592 -13.08 13.15 -10.56
C THR A 592 -13.57 13.23 -11.99
N ALA A 593 -13.43 12.16 -12.77
CA ALA A 593 -13.90 12.13 -14.15
C ALA A 593 -15.41 12.33 -14.24
N HIS A 594 -16.20 11.59 -13.44
CA HIS A 594 -17.66 11.75 -13.43
C HIS A 594 -18.11 13.15 -13.01
N TYR A 595 -17.45 13.77 -12.02
CA TYR A 595 -17.76 15.14 -11.63
C TYR A 595 -17.55 16.13 -12.77
N ASN A 596 -16.40 16.06 -13.45
CA ASN A 596 -16.09 17.00 -14.52
C ASN A 596 -16.90 16.73 -15.79
N LEU A 597 -17.14 15.47 -16.15
CA LEU A 597 -18.02 15.11 -17.28
C LEU A 597 -19.44 15.65 -17.06
N GLN A 598 -19.99 15.56 -15.85
CA GLN A 598 -21.27 16.18 -15.54
C GLN A 598 -21.27 17.69 -15.89
N GLN A 599 -20.26 18.44 -15.48
CA GLN A 599 -20.19 19.88 -15.72
C GLN A 599 -19.98 20.19 -17.22
N ILE A 600 -19.15 19.41 -17.90
CA ILE A 600 -18.86 19.58 -19.32
C ILE A 600 -20.10 19.32 -20.16
N HIS A 601 -20.82 18.21 -19.92
CA HIS A 601 -22.06 17.92 -20.63
C HIS A 601 -23.14 18.98 -20.37
N ASP A 602 -23.25 19.50 -19.15
CA ASP A 602 -24.18 20.60 -18.83
C ASP A 602 -23.84 21.87 -19.64
N GLU A 603 -22.55 22.22 -19.73
CA GLU A 603 -22.09 23.36 -20.54
C GLU A 603 -22.25 23.15 -22.06
N LEU A 604 -22.25 21.90 -22.52
CA LEU A 604 -22.50 21.52 -23.92
C LEU A 604 -23.99 21.35 -24.25
N GLY A 605 -24.88 21.43 -23.26
CA GLY A 605 -26.34 21.25 -23.44
C GLY A 605 -26.79 19.79 -23.54
N GLU A 606 -25.98 18.85 -23.05
CA GLU A 606 -26.19 17.40 -23.09
C GLU A 606 -26.80 16.91 -21.76
N GLU A 607 -28.03 17.32 -21.48
CA GLU A 607 -28.68 17.16 -20.15
C GLU A 607 -28.85 15.70 -19.68
N GLU A 608 -28.96 14.74 -20.60
CA GLU A 608 -29.08 13.32 -20.25
C GLU A 608 -27.76 12.76 -19.71
N GLU A 609 -26.66 13.01 -20.43
CA GLU A 609 -25.32 12.60 -20.02
C GLU A 609 -24.87 13.30 -18.74
N ALA A 610 -25.17 14.60 -18.62
CA ALA A 610 -24.90 15.35 -17.39
C ALA A 610 -25.61 14.71 -16.18
N ARG A 611 -26.89 14.32 -16.32
CA ARG A 611 -27.64 13.63 -15.25
C ARG A 611 -27.09 12.24 -14.95
N ALA A 612 -26.67 11.48 -15.97
CA ALA A 612 -26.08 10.16 -15.79
C ALA A 612 -24.78 10.24 -14.98
N HIS A 613 -23.87 11.13 -15.37
CA HIS A 613 -22.61 11.35 -14.65
C HIS A 613 -22.82 11.94 -13.25
N ALA A 614 -23.83 12.79 -13.06
CA ALA A 614 -24.20 13.28 -11.73
C ALA A 614 -24.64 12.13 -10.79
N ALA A 615 -25.37 11.14 -11.32
CA ALA A 615 -25.76 9.97 -10.53
C ALA A 615 -24.56 9.09 -10.17
N LEU A 616 -23.65 8.84 -11.12
CA LEU A 616 -22.43 8.08 -10.89
C LEU A 616 -21.48 8.78 -9.91
N HIS A 617 -21.30 10.09 -10.03
CA HIS A 617 -20.51 10.86 -9.07
C HIS A 617 -21.11 10.75 -7.66
N ARG A 618 -22.43 10.88 -7.48
CA ARG A 618 -23.08 10.70 -6.17
C ARG A 618 -22.92 9.29 -5.62
N LYS A 619 -22.95 8.26 -6.48
CA LYS A 619 -22.76 6.86 -6.10
C LYS A 619 -21.36 6.64 -5.52
N TYR A 620 -20.31 7.10 -6.20
CA TYR A 620 -18.93 6.80 -5.85
C TYR A 620 -18.29 7.81 -4.87
N LYS A 621 -18.80 9.03 -4.77
CA LYS A 621 -18.27 10.05 -3.84
C LYS A 621 -18.50 9.60 -2.39
N VAL A 622 -17.47 9.72 -1.54
CA VAL A 622 -17.58 9.50 -0.08
C VAL A 622 -18.58 10.47 0.57
N ASP A 623 -19.29 10.01 1.61
CA ASP A 623 -20.09 10.88 2.48
C ASP A 623 -19.21 11.49 3.57
N ASP A 624 -18.75 12.72 3.33
CA ASP A 624 -17.83 13.43 4.23
C ASP A 624 -18.40 13.63 5.63
N ASN A 625 -19.71 13.93 5.75
CA ASN A 625 -20.34 14.21 7.05
C ASN A 625 -20.45 12.93 7.91
N ALA A 626 -20.87 11.82 7.29
CA ALA A 626 -20.95 10.54 7.97
C ALA A 626 -19.55 10.05 8.39
N ARG A 627 -18.55 10.21 7.51
CA ARG A 627 -17.15 9.89 7.80
C ARG A 627 -16.64 10.65 9.03
N ASP A 628 -16.80 11.98 9.04
CA ASP A 628 -16.24 12.81 10.10
C ASP A 628 -16.88 12.51 11.46
N LYS A 629 -18.17 12.16 11.49
CA LYS A 629 -18.87 11.71 12.70
C LYS A 629 -18.32 10.37 13.23
N ALA A 630 -18.13 9.38 12.34
CA ALA A 630 -17.59 8.08 12.72
C ALA A 630 -16.16 8.21 13.27
N VAL A 631 -15.31 8.99 12.58
CA VAL A 631 -13.94 9.29 13.02
C VAL A 631 -13.93 9.98 14.38
N SER A 632 -14.74 11.02 14.60
CA SER A 632 -14.82 11.71 15.90
C SER A 632 -15.24 10.76 17.04
N THR A 633 -16.16 9.84 16.76
CA THR A 633 -16.61 8.84 17.73
C THR A 633 -15.51 7.82 18.03
N ALA A 634 -14.82 7.33 17.01
CA ALA A 634 -13.70 6.39 17.16
C ALA A 634 -12.54 7.01 17.96
N ARG A 635 -12.19 8.26 17.67
CA ARG A 635 -11.16 9.01 18.43
C ARG A 635 -11.43 9.06 19.92
N SER A 636 -12.69 9.23 20.32
CA SER A 636 -13.09 9.26 21.73
C SER A 636 -13.04 7.89 22.39
N ARG A 637 -13.17 6.81 21.61
CA ARG A 637 -13.30 5.43 22.09
C ARG A 637 -11.95 4.71 22.20
N TYR A 638 -11.02 5.03 21.31
CA TYR A 638 -9.73 4.34 21.19
C TYR A 638 -8.58 5.33 21.39
N PRO A 639 -8.15 5.60 22.65
CA PRO A 639 -7.13 6.61 22.92
C PRO A 639 -5.80 6.38 22.21
N ALA A 640 -5.31 5.14 22.18
CA ALA A 640 -4.06 4.80 21.52
C ALA A 640 -4.15 4.98 19.98
N ALA A 641 -5.26 4.52 19.38
CA ALA A 641 -5.50 4.74 17.95
C ALA A 641 -5.75 6.22 17.61
N ASN A 642 -6.32 7.00 18.54
CA ASN A 642 -6.43 8.45 18.39
C ASN A 642 -5.05 9.11 18.37
N GLN A 643 -4.16 8.77 19.32
CA GLN A 643 -2.79 9.28 19.31
C GLN A 643 -2.08 8.91 18.00
N ALA A 644 -2.21 7.66 17.56
CA ALA A 644 -1.61 7.20 16.30
C ALA A 644 -2.17 7.92 15.06
N ALA A 645 -3.37 8.51 15.14
CA ALA A 645 -4.01 9.24 14.04
C ALA A 645 -3.69 10.75 14.02
N GLU A 646 -2.90 11.25 14.97
CA GLU A 646 -2.47 12.65 14.97
C GLU A 646 -1.49 12.94 13.82
N ASP A 647 -1.43 14.20 13.38
CA ASP A 647 -0.55 14.59 12.26
C ASP A 647 0.94 14.42 12.60
N ILE A 648 1.30 14.59 13.89
CA ILE A 648 2.63 14.39 14.45
C ILE A 648 2.48 13.50 15.68
N VAL A 649 3.19 12.37 15.70
CA VAL A 649 3.12 11.39 16.79
C VAL A 649 4.50 11.16 17.37
N ILE A 650 4.64 11.42 18.67
CA ILE A 650 5.81 11.06 19.45
C ILE A 650 5.43 9.86 20.32
N TYR A 651 6.16 8.76 20.15
CA TYR A 651 6.01 7.54 20.94
C TYR A 651 6.97 7.60 22.13
N ASP A 652 6.42 7.86 23.32
CA ASP A 652 7.21 7.88 24.56
C ASP A 652 7.59 6.47 25.00
N LEU A 653 8.89 6.15 24.89
CA LEU A 653 9.44 4.86 25.26
C LEU A 653 9.44 4.62 26.77
N GLN A 654 9.18 5.65 27.58
CA GLN A 654 9.14 5.58 29.04
C GLN A 654 7.74 5.86 29.60
N ARG A 655 6.71 5.75 28.75
CA ARG A 655 5.31 5.94 29.16
C ARG A 655 4.95 4.99 30.33
N PRO A 656 4.09 5.41 31.26
CA PRO A 656 3.56 4.51 32.30
C PRO A 656 2.89 3.26 31.68
N GLY A 657 3.19 2.08 32.22
CA GLY A 657 2.70 0.81 31.68
C GLY A 657 3.29 0.39 30.32
N ALA A 658 4.44 0.94 29.94
CA ALA A 658 5.24 0.39 28.83
C ALA A 658 5.73 -1.03 29.19
N PRO A 659 5.61 -2.01 28.29
CA PRO A 659 6.03 -3.39 28.57
C PRO A 659 7.48 -3.47 29.04
N GLY A 660 7.77 -4.27 30.07
CA GLY A 660 9.15 -4.53 30.52
C GLY A 660 9.86 -3.35 31.19
N LEU A 661 9.18 -2.23 31.45
CA LEU A 661 9.67 -1.17 32.33
C LEU A 661 9.00 -1.27 33.70
N ASP A 662 9.80 -1.13 34.77
CA ASP A 662 9.26 -1.05 36.13
C ASP A 662 8.57 0.30 36.34
N ASP A 663 7.32 0.31 36.79
CA ASP A 663 6.52 1.53 37.11
C ASP A 663 7.12 2.39 38.26
N SER A 664 8.31 2.07 38.75
CA SER A 664 8.91 2.64 39.96
C SER A 664 9.74 3.93 39.74
N GLY A 665 9.86 4.42 38.50
CA GLY A 665 10.77 5.53 38.15
C GLY A 665 10.14 6.81 37.60
N THR A 666 8.90 6.82 37.15
CA THR A 666 8.27 8.00 36.54
C THR A 666 7.80 8.99 37.61
N GLN A 667 8.69 9.87 38.07
CA GLN A 667 8.26 11.14 38.66
C GLN A 667 7.55 11.95 37.57
N VAL A 668 6.23 11.90 37.56
CA VAL A 668 5.39 12.82 36.79
C VAL A 668 5.78 14.25 37.18
N PRO A 669 6.24 15.11 36.26
CA PRO A 669 6.21 16.55 36.49
C PRO A 669 4.74 16.94 36.57
N THR A 670 4.22 17.06 37.79
CA THR A 670 2.96 17.75 38.03
C THR A 670 3.19 19.21 37.73
N ASP A 671 2.95 19.63 36.49
CA ASP A 671 2.55 21.00 36.16
C ASP A 671 2.19 21.08 34.68
N THR A 672 0.89 21.07 34.37
CA THR A 672 0.26 22.16 33.59
C THR A 672 -1.26 22.19 33.91
N PRO A 673 -1.88 23.38 34.06
CA PRO A 673 -3.33 23.54 34.23
C PRO A 673 -4.18 23.09 33.04
#